data_AF-A0A150GA07-F1
#
_entry.id   AF-A0A150GA07-F1
#
_cell.length_a   1.000
_cell.length_b   1.000
_cell.length_c   1.000
_cell.angle_alpha   90.00
_cell.angle_beta   90.00
_cell.angle_gamma   90.00
#
_symmetry.space_group_name_H-M   'P 1'
#
loop_
_entity.id
_entity.type
_entity.pdbx_description
1 polymer ?
#
loop_
_entity_poly.entity_id
_entity_poly.type
_entity_poly.pdbx_seq_one_letter_code
_entity_poly.pdbx_strand_id
1 'polypeptide(L)'
;MCLVQLTTAWQQICINNFRVPSSASYYFTVDFGGIAGTVFVDDFSLVAMSPSPSPPPPSPSPPSPPLAPPSPPPPTIGSLYFTSWEATDNVWFAAVNGASNSISQSSSAAARTGNVGVTAAVVTLPTNPWELQIFSPDFALSPGSLYTACVWARSPEAADSTLRLNLLLKPSYSWAAGGSITLSSAWQQLCASDFAVGQAGSYYFTVDFGAHTGTFHVDDFSLTTSSAASPSPSPSLSPSPSPSPSPSPSPSPAPSPSPSPSPSFVCPNSYSTGFEAGFQTAGAWGSVVINGANSLSFTSTAAARSGAVGVQVTVAQPSAQAWDVQLQSRSFELSSSLTYTACVWVRTEVSAGASLPMTMLSSTNYAWTTSGNIMLTTEWQQLCVRDFSPSTSGTFFYVFDFGALTGTFYLDDFTFTCRDGAEDLAYVNSTSVAARIEQHRKGDFTLRFVNGTTGEVLSGQVLSELHLRLASHDFPHGSAMEWYVPDGMLDWYLATARKHFNALVPEWSFKWPDYEPSPGAYQSRLDYLMNNHVNFSIANDFVLARGHTLEWLTAAPHFSGHWSRQNGCDFYRNALRERITREVTLFRGKFHSYDVFNEIVHERDFVSGCPGMWPAILHDGFRWAAAADPDARLCINDYGMITRDDWPTMVQLVQGMQAANVPIHCVGIQGYVGTQNRPTPAYMKSRLDALSALGIDLYITEYNFWTSYGSEPVWEGSEELQAALHDEYQRFWFSYPQIKGIMLWGFYDSTNWIRNGGLYRADGSPKLAATTMLNLWAVEWNTTVDANNVNLSADGQYGPYRGFYGKYYYDVTLNGKAYTGYVRLPASAGAAQVVTVAL
;
A
#
# COMPACT_ATOMS: atom_id res chain seq x y z
N MET A 1 -22.31 -33.78 35.89
CA MET A 1 -21.64 -34.93 35.26
C MET A 1 -21.64 -34.68 33.76
N CYS A 2 -20.49 -34.82 33.09
CA CYS A 2 -20.34 -34.55 31.66
C CYS A 2 -19.79 -35.82 31.00
N LEU A 3 -20.44 -36.32 29.94
CA LEU A 3 -20.05 -37.55 29.23
C LEU A 3 -19.69 -37.19 27.78
N VAL A 4 -18.50 -37.59 27.33
CA VAL A 4 -17.98 -37.23 26.01
C VAL A 4 -17.44 -38.49 25.31
N GLN A 5 -17.80 -38.68 24.04
CA GLN A 5 -17.15 -39.69 23.18
C GLN A 5 -15.83 -39.13 22.68
N LEU A 6 -14.74 -39.85 22.95
CA LEU A 6 -13.39 -39.46 22.56
C LEU A 6 -13.16 -39.68 21.06
N THR A 7 -12.44 -38.73 20.46
CA THR A 7 -11.96 -38.78 19.07
C THR A 7 -10.44 -38.66 19.02
N THR A 8 -9.86 -38.73 17.82
CA THR A 8 -8.41 -38.56 17.61
C THR A 8 -7.95 -37.10 17.61
N ALA A 9 -8.85 -36.15 17.87
CA ALA A 9 -8.55 -34.73 18.01
C ALA A 9 -8.64 -34.29 19.48
N TRP A 10 -7.92 -33.23 19.82
CA TRP A 10 -8.03 -32.58 21.12
C TRP A 10 -9.42 -31.96 21.29
N GLN A 11 -10.05 -32.28 22.42
CA GLN A 11 -11.40 -31.84 22.73
C GLN A 11 -11.40 -31.21 24.12
N GLN A 12 -11.97 -30.02 24.24
CA GLN A 12 -12.09 -29.31 25.51
C GLN A 12 -13.39 -29.72 26.22
N ILE A 13 -13.29 -30.09 27.50
CA ILE A 13 -14.44 -30.46 28.32
C ILE A 13 -14.66 -29.40 29.40
N CYS A 14 -15.80 -28.70 29.35
CA CYS A 14 -16.10 -27.59 30.25
C CYS A 14 -17.33 -27.84 31.12
N ILE A 15 -17.28 -27.38 32.38
CA ILE A 15 -18.45 -27.23 33.26
C ILE A 15 -18.58 -25.73 33.56
N ASN A 16 -19.50 -25.06 32.87
CA ASN A 16 -19.64 -23.61 32.97
C ASN A 16 -20.75 -23.22 33.97
N ASN A 17 -20.56 -22.10 34.67
CA ASN A 17 -21.55 -21.43 35.51
C ASN A 17 -22.10 -22.23 36.71
N PHE A 18 -21.31 -23.11 37.32
CA PHE A 18 -21.72 -23.79 38.55
C PHE A 18 -21.45 -22.92 39.80
N ARG A 19 -22.30 -23.04 40.82
CA ARG A 19 -22.11 -22.38 42.12
C ARG A 19 -21.85 -23.42 43.19
N VAL A 20 -20.83 -23.19 44.00
CA VAL A 20 -20.62 -23.97 45.22
C VAL A 20 -21.57 -23.47 46.30
N PRO A 21 -22.34 -24.36 46.96
CA PRO A 21 -23.37 -23.95 47.90
C PRO A 21 -22.81 -23.53 49.27
N SER A 22 -21.56 -23.87 49.60
CA SER A 22 -20.89 -23.49 50.84
C SER A 22 -19.37 -23.41 50.69
N SER A 23 -18.73 -22.72 51.62
CA SER A 23 -17.27 -22.57 51.69
C SER A 23 -16.62 -23.80 52.33
N ALA A 24 -16.42 -24.86 51.55
CA ALA A 24 -15.68 -26.08 51.91
C ALA A 24 -14.73 -26.51 50.76
N SER A 25 -13.88 -27.50 50.99
CA SER A 25 -12.98 -28.07 49.96
C SER A 25 -13.70 -29.11 49.11
N TYR A 26 -13.55 -29.02 47.79
CA TYR A 26 -14.14 -29.93 46.80
C TYR A 26 -13.10 -30.39 45.79
N TYR A 27 -13.33 -31.55 45.16
CA TYR A 27 -12.45 -32.13 44.15
C TYR A 27 -13.23 -32.54 42.88
N PHE A 28 -12.53 -32.56 41.73
CA PHE A 28 -13.05 -33.03 40.45
C PHE A 28 -12.45 -34.40 40.11
N THR A 29 -13.27 -35.31 39.58
CA THR A 29 -12.85 -36.66 39.20
C THR A 29 -13.17 -36.91 37.73
N VAL A 30 -12.22 -37.50 36.99
CA VAL A 30 -12.38 -37.94 35.59
C VAL A 30 -12.30 -39.47 35.56
N ASP A 31 -13.35 -40.14 35.08
CA ASP A 31 -13.45 -41.61 35.04
C ASP A 31 -13.28 -42.13 33.61
N PHE A 32 -12.32 -43.04 33.41
CA PHE A 32 -11.97 -43.63 32.11
C PHE A 32 -12.46 -45.08 31.97
N GLY A 33 -13.27 -45.57 32.91
CA GLY A 33 -13.80 -46.93 32.91
C GLY A 33 -14.58 -47.26 31.63
N GLY A 34 -14.10 -48.25 30.86
CA GLY A 34 -14.75 -48.75 29.64
C GLY A 34 -14.07 -48.37 28.31
N ILE A 35 -12.91 -47.71 28.33
CA ILE A 35 -12.18 -47.26 27.13
C ILE A 35 -10.92 -48.11 26.89
N ALA A 36 -10.66 -48.52 25.64
CA ALA A 36 -9.44 -49.25 25.24
C ALA A 36 -8.56 -48.39 24.30
N GLY A 37 -7.31 -48.13 24.69
CA GLY A 37 -6.35 -47.30 23.95
C GLY A 37 -5.55 -46.34 24.85
N THR A 38 -4.61 -45.56 24.28
CA THR A 38 -3.89 -44.48 24.98
C THR A 38 -4.69 -43.18 24.88
N VAL A 39 -4.90 -42.52 26.02
CA VAL A 39 -5.64 -41.25 26.12
C VAL A 39 -4.69 -40.15 26.62
N PHE A 40 -4.70 -38.99 25.98
CA PHE A 40 -3.91 -37.82 26.36
C PHE A 40 -4.83 -36.76 26.96
N VAL A 41 -4.39 -36.15 28.07
CA VAL A 41 -5.11 -35.07 28.76
C VAL A 41 -4.09 -33.96 29.01
N ASP A 42 -4.46 -32.74 28.67
CA ASP A 42 -3.62 -31.54 28.81
C ASP A 42 -4.51 -30.37 29.25
N ASP A 43 -3.90 -29.43 29.99
CA ASP A 43 -4.51 -28.24 30.61
C ASP A 43 -5.73 -28.45 31.55
N PHE A 44 -5.64 -27.91 32.76
CA PHE A 44 -6.78 -27.79 33.68
C PHE A 44 -6.87 -26.37 34.26
N SER A 45 -8.00 -25.68 34.03
CA SER A 45 -8.22 -24.32 34.51
C SER A 45 -9.53 -24.18 35.28
N LEU A 46 -9.49 -23.54 36.45
CA LEU A 46 -10.67 -23.09 37.20
C LEU A 46 -10.64 -21.57 37.31
N VAL A 47 -11.68 -20.89 36.81
CA VAL A 47 -11.76 -19.43 36.78
C VAL A 47 -12.89 -18.94 37.68
N ALA A 48 -12.57 -18.08 38.65
CA ALA A 48 -13.54 -17.40 39.52
C ALA A 48 -13.80 -15.97 39.02
N MET A 49 -15.06 -15.52 39.03
CA MET A 49 -15.44 -14.18 38.58
C MET A 49 -15.78 -13.25 39.76
N SER A 50 -15.24 -12.02 39.81
CA SER A 50 -15.46 -11.02 40.88
C SER A 50 -15.96 -9.66 40.33
N PRO A 51 -16.80 -8.88 41.07
CA PRO A 51 -17.31 -7.55 40.66
C PRO A 51 -16.59 -6.35 41.35
N SER A 52 -16.58 -5.15 40.76
CA SER A 52 -15.84 -3.94 41.24
C SER A 52 -16.73 -2.75 41.72
N PRO A 53 -16.30 -1.84 42.66
CA PRO A 53 -17.09 -0.72 43.27
C PRO A 53 -16.64 0.75 42.97
N SER A 54 -17.42 1.75 43.48
CA SER A 54 -17.52 3.23 43.16
C SER A 54 -16.78 4.26 44.12
N PRO A 55 -16.82 5.62 43.92
CA PRO A 55 -15.86 6.63 44.49
C PRO A 55 -16.33 7.54 45.69
N PRO A 56 -15.44 8.33 46.38
CA PRO A 56 -15.78 9.29 47.47
C PRO A 56 -15.36 10.82 47.31
N PRO A 57 -15.74 11.77 48.24
CA PRO A 57 -15.78 13.27 48.10
C PRO A 57 -14.74 14.11 48.97
N PRO A 58 -14.75 15.49 49.09
CA PRO A 58 -13.53 16.38 49.15
C PRO A 58 -13.06 17.12 50.46
N SER A 59 -11.76 17.55 50.45
CA SER A 59 -10.95 18.68 51.09
C SER A 59 -10.94 19.02 52.62
N PRO A 60 -9.78 19.42 53.27
CA PRO A 60 -9.26 20.83 53.32
C PRO A 60 -7.69 21.04 53.42
N SER A 61 -7.22 22.31 53.42
CA SER A 61 -5.81 22.86 53.40
C SER A 61 -5.28 23.36 54.79
N PRO A 62 -4.09 24.00 55.00
CA PRO A 62 -2.65 23.76 54.64
C PRO A 62 -1.67 23.77 55.88
N PRO A 63 -0.32 23.58 55.77
CA PRO A 63 0.63 24.72 55.81
C PRO A 63 1.93 24.60 54.95
N SER A 64 2.68 25.71 54.89
CA SER A 64 3.81 26.17 54.04
C SER A 64 5.13 25.35 54.00
N PRO A 65 6.07 25.64 53.04
CA PRO A 65 7.02 24.69 52.47
C PRO A 65 8.45 24.76 53.02
N PRO A 66 9.26 23.69 52.84
CA PRO A 66 10.70 23.83 52.70
C PRO A 66 11.26 23.23 51.39
N LEU A 67 11.99 24.09 50.68
CA LEU A 67 13.21 23.90 49.86
C LEU A 67 13.41 22.62 49.03
N ALA A 68 13.57 22.82 47.72
CA ALA A 68 13.96 21.80 46.75
C ALA A 68 15.40 21.29 46.98
N PRO A 69 15.64 19.96 46.98
CA PRO A 69 16.96 19.38 46.76
C PRO A 69 17.32 19.34 45.26
N PRO A 70 18.62 19.33 44.92
CA PRO A 70 19.12 19.52 43.55
C PRO A 70 18.84 18.33 42.65
N SER A 71 18.71 18.61 41.35
CA SER A 71 18.54 17.64 40.27
C SER A 71 19.66 16.58 40.27
N PRO A 72 19.35 15.27 40.11
CA PRO A 72 20.37 14.25 39.91
C PRO A 72 21.06 14.43 38.54
N PRO A 73 22.36 14.06 38.42
CA PRO A 73 23.12 14.18 37.18
C PRO A 73 22.60 13.22 36.10
N PRO A 74 22.87 13.49 34.81
CA PRO A 74 22.41 12.63 33.72
C PRO A 74 23.02 11.22 33.84
N PRO A 75 22.27 10.14 33.53
CA PRO A 75 22.77 8.79 33.68
C PRO A 75 23.90 8.50 32.71
N THR A 76 24.98 7.94 33.26
CA THR A 76 26.10 7.28 32.58
C THR A 76 25.64 6.07 31.75
N ILE A 77 26.38 5.83 30.66
CA ILE A 77 26.24 4.72 29.70
C ILE A 77 26.03 3.38 30.43
N GLY A 78 24.92 2.71 30.16
CA GLY A 78 24.62 1.36 30.65
C GLY A 78 24.52 0.37 29.50
N SER A 79 25.53 -0.48 29.34
CA SER A 79 25.47 -1.69 28.52
C SER A 79 24.61 -2.74 29.22
N LEU A 80 23.53 -3.22 28.61
CA LEU A 80 22.74 -4.34 29.12
C LEU A 80 23.41 -5.67 28.74
N TYR A 81 24.44 -6.09 29.49
CA TYR A 81 25.03 -7.42 29.29
C TYR A 81 24.11 -8.51 29.87
N PHE A 82 23.54 -9.34 29.01
CA PHE A 82 23.07 -10.68 29.40
C PHE A 82 24.29 -11.61 29.38
N THR A 83 25.09 -11.66 30.43
CA THR A 83 26.21 -12.61 30.45
C THR A 83 25.69 -14.05 30.48
N SER A 84 26.20 -14.87 29.54
CA SER A 84 26.35 -16.34 29.47
C SER A 84 25.38 -17.20 30.29
N TRP A 85 24.86 -18.30 29.72
CA TRP A 85 23.94 -19.28 30.35
C TRP A 85 24.49 -20.01 31.60
N GLU A 86 25.55 -19.50 32.22
CA GLU A 86 26.17 -19.92 33.47
C GLU A 86 25.34 -19.59 34.72
N ALA A 87 24.37 -18.66 34.63
CA ALA A 87 23.51 -18.30 35.74
C ALA A 87 22.20 -19.13 35.72
N THR A 88 21.93 -19.87 36.78
CA THR A 88 20.76 -20.77 36.96
C THR A 88 19.39 -20.08 36.90
N ASP A 89 19.37 -18.75 36.80
CA ASP A 89 18.16 -17.92 36.92
C ASP A 89 17.68 -17.33 35.57
N ASN A 90 18.38 -17.59 34.45
CA ASN A 90 18.01 -17.12 33.12
C ASN A 90 17.51 -18.28 32.24
N VAL A 91 16.26 -18.71 32.45
CA VAL A 91 15.65 -19.79 31.68
C VAL A 91 15.20 -19.27 30.31
N TRP A 92 16.04 -19.45 29.30
CA TRP A 92 15.58 -19.44 27.92
C TRP A 92 14.65 -20.64 27.72
N PHE A 93 13.48 -20.39 27.15
CA PHE A 93 12.50 -21.43 26.89
C PHE A 93 12.70 -21.99 25.48
N ALA A 94 12.37 -23.26 25.27
CA ALA A 94 12.49 -23.93 23.99
C ALA A 94 11.13 -24.43 23.52
N ALA A 95 10.80 -24.18 22.26
CA ALA A 95 9.72 -24.86 21.56
C ALA A 95 10.33 -25.96 20.69
N VAL A 96 9.89 -27.20 20.88
CA VAL A 96 10.38 -28.38 20.14
C VAL A 96 9.18 -29.16 19.62
N ASN A 97 9.02 -29.22 18.31
CA ASN A 97 8.01 -30.06 17.66
C ASN A 97 8.66 -31.25 16.93
N GLY A 98 8.09 -32.44 17.09
CA GLY A 98 8.59 -33.72 16.55
C GLY A 98 9.40 -34.56 17.55
N ALA A 99 9.10 -35.87 17.61
CA ALA A 99 9.65 -36.81 18.61
C ALA A 99 11.18 -37.05 18.51
N SER A 100 11.83 -36.62 17.42
CA SER A 100 13.25 -36.82 17.13
C SER A 100 14.11 -35.56 17.25
N ASN A 101 13.52 -34.37 17.39
CA ASN A 101 14.24 -33.11 17.54
C ASN A 101 14.52 -32.84 19.03
N SER A 102 15.59 -32.10 19.34
CA SER A 102 15.87 -31.71 20.72
C SER A 102 16.58 -30.37 20.83
N ILE A 103 16.27 -29.62 21.89
CA ILE A 103 17.03 -28.45 22.33
C ILE A 103 17.42 -28.72 23.78
N SER A 104 18.71 -28.65 24.08
CA SER A 104 19.23 -28.88 25.41
C SER A 104 20.33 -27.90 25.76
N GLN A 105 20.40 -27.53 27.04
CA GLN A 105 21.57 -26.89 27.61
C GLN A 105 22.58 -28.00 27.93
N SER A 106 23.80 -27.90 27.40
CA SER A 106 24.80 -28.98 27.45
C SER A 106 26.19 -28.43 27.80
N SER A 107 27.03 -29.24 28.44
CA SER A 107 28.33 -28.80 28.97
C SER A 107 29.53 -29.02 28.01
N SER A 108 30.51 -28.10 28.11
CA SER A 108 31.85 -27.99 27.47
C SER A 108 31.99 -28.07 25.94
N ALA A 109 31.24 -28.92 25.21
CA ALA A 109 31.38 -29.03 23.75
C ALA A 109 30.53 -27.98 22.99
N ALA A 110 29.46 -27.50 23.62
CA ALA A 110 28.54 -26.50 23.06
C ALA A 110 28.84 -25.06 23.50
N ALA A 111 29.73 -24.89 24.48
CA ALA A 111 30.11 -23.59 25.02
C ALA A 111 31.23 -22.98 24.17
N ARG A 112 31.05 -21.73 23.77
CA ARG A 112 32.10 -20.88 23.19
C ARG A 112 32.96 -20.27 24.28
N THR A 113 32.33 -19.80 25.35
CA THR A 113 32.99 -19.36 26.58
C THR A 113 32.27 -19.94 27.80
N GLY A 114 32.97 -20.16 28.92
CA GLY A 114 32.37 -20.80 30.10
C GLY A 114 32.18 -22.32 29.98
N ASN A 115 31.18 -22.86 30.68
CA ASN A 115 30.90 -24.29 30.81
C ASN A 115 29.56 -24.72 30.16
N VAL A 116 28.63 -23.81 29.83
CA VAL A 116 27.25 -24.08 29.41
C VAL A 116 26.91 -23.40 28.08
N GLY A 117 26.52 -24.20 27.09
CA GLY A 117 26.01 -23.76 25.78
C GLY A 117 24.65 -24.40 25.44
N VAL A 118 23.95 -23.91 24.42
CA VAL A 118 22.70 -24.52 23.92
C VAL A 118 23.01 -25.27 22.64
N THR A 119 22.59 -26.53 22.62
CA THR A 119 22.64 -27.40 21.47
C THR A 119 21.23 -27.67 20.98
N ALA A 120 20.96 -27.37 19.71
CA ALA A 120 19.76 -27.79 19.00
C ALA A 120 20.12 -28.88 18.01
N ALA A 121 19.53 -30.07 18.15
CA ALA A 121 19.65 -31.16 17.20
C ALA A 121 18.36 -31.25 16.38
N VAL A 122 18.47 -30.94 15.09
CA VAL A 122 17.37 -30.94 14.13
C VAL A 122 17.49 -32.19 13.26
N VAL A 123 16.76 -33.23 13.62
CA VAL A 123 16.76 -34.52 12.92
C VAL A 123 15.74 -34.52 11.80
N THR A 124 14.57 -33.92 12.04
CA THR A 124 13.49 -33.79 11.06
C THR A 124 13.10 -32.34 10.95
N LEU A 125 13.07 -31.80 9.72
CA LEU A 125 12.64 -30.43 9.51
C LEU A 125 11.18 -30.25 9.94
N PRO A 126 10.88 -29.26 10.79
CA PRO A 126 9.50 -28.88 11.06
C PRO A 126 8.82 -28.28 9.82
N THR A 127 7.50 -28.14 9.87
CA THR A 127 6.73 -27.52 8.78
C THR A 127 7.04 -26.03 8.69
N ASN A 128 7.30 -25.40 9.84
CA ASN A 128 7.73 -24.02 9.92
C ASN A 128 9.05 -23.88 10.71
N PRO A 129 9.98 -23.01 10.29
CA PRO A 129 11.28 -22.87 10.96
C PRO A 129 11.22 -22.48 12.45
N TRP A 130 10.18 -21.75 12.88
CA TRP A 130 9.97 -21.30 14.27
C TRP A 130 9.32 -22.35 15.18
N GLU A 131 8.97 -23.54 14.66
CA GLU A 131 8.52 -24.68 15.47
C GLU A 131 9.69 -25.35 16.23
N LEU A 132 10.92 -24.92 15.94
CA LEU A 132 12.12 -25.29 16.67
C LEU A 132 12.98 -24.04 16.94
N GLN A 133 12.76 -23.41 18.09
CA GLN A 133 13.40 -22.15 18.45
C GLN A 133 13.67 -22.04 19.95
N ILE A 134 14.64 -21.21 20.31
CA ILE A 134 14.80 -20.68 21.67
C ILE A 134 14.36 -19.23 21.74
N PHE A 135 13.89 -18.79 22.90
CA PHE A 135 13.55 -17.39 23.12
C PHE A 135 14.09 -16.83 24.43
N SER A 136 14.48 -15.56 24.38
CA SER A 136 15.04 -14.84 25.52
C SER A 136 13.97 -14.52 26.57
N PRO A 137 14.37 -14.19 27.80
CA PRO A 137 13.51 -13.44 28.71
C PRO A 137 13.07 -12.12 28.06
N ASP A 138 11.93 -11.59 28.52
CA ASP A 138 11.43 -10.30 28.09
C ASP A 138 12.27 -9.15 28.67
N PHE A 139 12.55 -8.11 27.87
CA PHE A 139 13.27 -6.90 28.28
C PHE A 139 12.70 -5.65 27.61
N ALA A 140 12.86 -4.48 28.25
CA ALA A 140 12.30 -3.23 27.76
C ALA A 140 13.26 -2.50 26.81
N LEU A 141 12.73 -2.00 25.67
CA LEU A 141 13.44 -1.08 24.77
C LEU A 141 12.67 0.21 24.59
N SER A 142 13.39 1.29 24.29
CA SER A 142 12.83 2.64 24.14
C SER A 142 13.22 3.26 22.79
N PRO A 143 12.32 4.02 22.14
CA PRO A 143 12.64 4.74 20.90
C PRO A 143 13.76 5.78 21.13
N GLY A 144 14.52 6.07 20.07
CA GLY A 144 15.55 7.11 20.07
C GLY A 144 16.97 6.66 20.44
N SER A 145 17.18 5.38 20.76
CA SER A 145 18.50 4.75 20.90
C SER A 145 18.73 3.73 19.79
N LEU A 146 19.98 3.58 19.35
CA LEU A 146 20.40 2.49 18.47
C LEU A 146 20.89 1.32 19.32
N TYR A 147 20.41 0.13 18.99
CA TYR A 147 20.72 -1.10 19.69
C TYR A 147 21.46 -2.06 18.75
N THR A 148 22.39 -2.83 19.31
CA THR A 148 23.05 -3.94 18.62
C THR A 148 22.91 -5.19 19.47
N ALA A 149 22.29 -6.22 18.90
CA ALA A 149 22.10 -7.51 19.54
C ALA A 149 22.89 -8.57 18.79
N CYS A 150 23.65 -9.40 19.51
CA CYS A 150 24.48 -10.43 18.89
C CYS A 150 24.35 -11.75 19.62
N VAL A 151 24.47 -12.84 18.87
CA VAL A 151 24.59 -14.22 19.38
C VAL A 151 25.71 -14.93 18.63
N TRP A 152 26.48 -15.76 19.31
CA TRP A 152 27.45 -16.62 18.66
C TRP A 152 26.81 -17.95 18.28
N ALA A 153 27.17 -18.46 17.12
CA ALA A 153 26.61 -19.69 16.58
C ALA A 153 27.64 -20.48 15.77
N ARG A 154 27.49 -21.81 15.71
CA ARG A 154 28.20 -22.70 14.79
C ARG A 154 27.39 -23.96 14.50
N SER A 155 27.74 -24.65 13.42
CA SER A 155 27.25 -26.01 13.13
C SER A 155 28.40 -26.91 12.66
N PRO A 156 28.80 -27.93 13.45
CA PRO A 156 29.90 -28.83 13.07
C PRO A 156 29.61 -29.72 11.85
N GLU A 157 28.33 -30.03 11.60
CA GLU A 157 27.88 -31.05 10.63
C GLU A 157 27.11 -30.44 9.44
N ALA A 158 26.66 -29.19 9.56
CA ALA A 158 25.77 -28.55 8.59
C ALA A 158 26.36 -27.23 8.08
N ALA A 159 27.51 -27.31 7.41
CA ALA A 159 28.07 -26.20 6.65
C ALA A 159 27.04 -25.71 5.62
N ASP A 160 26.90 -24.38 5.48
CA ASP A 160 25.91 -23.70 4.63
C ASP A 160 24.46 -23.64 5.15
N SER A 161 24.25 -23.99 6.43
CA SER A 161 22.93 -23.85 7.08
C SER A 161 22.70 -22.43 7.60
N THR A 162 21.54 -21.85 7.30
CA THR A 162 21.18 -20.50 7.72
C THR A 162 20.48 -20.50 9.09
N LEU A 163 21.00 -19.72 10.04
CA LEU A 163 20.39 -19.47 11.34
C LEU A 163 19.80 -18.05 11.39
N ARG A 164 18.62 -17.88 12.00
CA ARG A 164 17.95 -16.57 12.11
C ARG A 164 17.82 -16.13 13.56
N LEU A 165 18.01 -14.83 13.78
CA LEU A 165 17.75 -14.10 15.03
C LEU A 165 16.63 -13.09 14.78
N ASN A 166 15.59 -13.09 15.61
CA ASN A 166 14.47 -12.16 15.51
C ASN A 166 14.25 -11.43 16.83
N LEU A 167 13.79 -10.19 16.78
CA LEU A 167 13.33 -9.38 17.90
C LEU A 167 11.83 -9.12 17.75
N LEU A 168 11.05 -9.45 18.77
CA LEU A 168 9.59 -9.38 18.74
C LEU A 168 9.04 -8.55 19.91
N LEU A 169 7.97 -7.78 19.68
CA LEU A 169 7.30 -6.95 20.69
C LEU A 169 6.06 -7.64 21.28
N LYS A 170 5.97 -7.78 22.60
CA LYS A 170 4.75 -8.24 23.30
C LYS A 170 3.77 -7.09 23.62
N PRO A 171 2.45 -7.37 23.64
CA PRO A 171 1.80 -8.65 23.33
C PRO A 171 1.53 -8.88 21.83
N SER A 172 1.90 -7.92 20.98
CA SER A 172 1.58 -7.94 19.53
C SER A 172 2.31 -9.01 18.71
N TYR A 173 3.38 -9.58 19.26
CA TYR A 173 4.36 -10.44 18.59
C TYR A 173 4.89 -9.85 17.26
N SER A 174 4.86 -8.52 17.12
CA SER A 174 5.32 -7.84 15.91
C SER A 174 6.84 -7.87 15.80
N TRP A 175 7.34 -8.14 14.59
CA TRP A 175 8.76 -8.14 14.28
C TRP A 175 9.33 -6.72 14.30
N ALA A 176 10.43 -6.53 15.02
CA ALA A 176 11.07 -5.24 15.22
C ALA A 176 12.44 -5.15 14.54
N ALA A 177 13.23 -6.22 14.63
CA ALA A 177 14.56 -6.32 14.03
C ALA A 177 14.99 -7.79 13.94
N GLY A 178 16.02 -8.08 13.17
CA GLY A 178 16.55 -9.45 13.08
C GLY A 178 17.73 -9.54 12.11
N GLY A 179 18.30 -10.73 12.01
CA GLY A 179 19.39 -11.01 11.09
C GLY A 179 19.49 -12.50 10.82
N SER A 180 20.29 -12.87 9.83
CA SER A 180 20.61 -14.26 9.54
C SER A 180 22.07 -14.46 9.22
N ILE A 181 22.61 -15.62 9.56
CA ILE A 181 23.98 -16.02 9.24
C ILE A 181 24.00 -17.41 8.62
N THR A 182 24.84 -17.61 7.61
CA THR A 182 25.18 -18.94 7.11
C THR A 182 26.32 -19.50 7.99
N LEU A 183 26.03 -20.60 8.67
CA LEU A 183 26.94 -21.19 9.66
C LEU A 183 28.00 -22.08 9.02
N SER A 184 29.16 -22.08 9.66
CA SER A 184 30.27 -23.00 9.45
C SER A 184 30.53 -23.80 10.72
N SER A 185 31.52 -24.69 10.66
CA SER A 185 32.00 -25.44 11.83
C SER A 185 32.75 -24.58 12.86
N ALA A 186 33.16 -23.37 12.47
CA ALA A 186 33.77 -22.37 13.35
C ALA A 186 32.69 -21.49 14.01
N TRP A 187 32.96 -21.00 15.22
CA TRP A 187 32.12 -20.01 15.88
C TRP A 187 32.08 -18.70 15.10
N GLN A 188 30.87 -18.27 14.74
CA GLN A 188 30.61 -17.02 14.05
C GLN A 188 29.59 -16.19 14.84
N GLN A 189 29.68 -14.88 14.73
CA GLN A 189 28.77 -13.97 15.41
C GLN A 189 27.67 -13.52 14.45
N LEU A 190 26.42 -13.76 14.82
CA LEU A 190 25.25 -13.17 14.19
C LEU A 190 24.85 -11.93 14.98
N CYS A 191 24.88 -10.76 14.33
CA CYS A 191 24.43 -9.50 14.93
C CYS A 191 23.28 -8.88 14.14
N ALA A 192 22.26 -8.41 14.84
CA ALA A 192 21.35 -7.37 14.38
C ALA A 192 21.90 -6.05 14.95
N SER A 193 22.60 -5.28 14.12
CA SER A 193 23.29 -4.05 14.53
C SER A 193 22.51 -2.78 14.19
N ASP A 194 22.73 -1.73 14.99
CA ASP A 194 22.21 -0.37 14.78
C ASP A 194 20.70 -0.29 14.48
N PHE A 195 19.89 -1.14 15.13
CA PHE A 195 18.44 -1.10 15.00
C PHE A 195 17.82 -0.15 16.02
N ALA A 196 16.77 0.55 15.63
CA ALA A 196 15.94 1.38 16.51
C ALA A 196 14.56 0.72 16.66
N VAL A 197 13.97 0.80 17.85
CA VAL A 197 12.59 0.36 18.06
C VAL A 197 11.61 1.51 17.82
N GLY A 198 10.52 1.23 17.11
CA GLY A 198 9.50 2.24 16.77
C GLY A 198 8.57 2.63 17.92
N GLN A 199 8.53 1.83 18.99
CA GLN A 199 7.73 2.10 20.18
C GLN A 199 8.38 1.53 21.45
N ALA A 200 8.14 2.18 22.58
CA ALA A 200 8.59 1.67 23.88
C ALA A 200 7.74 0.46 24.27
N GLY A 201 8.36 -0.61 24.75
CA GLY A 201 7.61 -1.83 25.05
C GLY A 201 8.48 -2.99 25.55
N SER A 202 7.83 -4.12 25.82
CA SER A 202 8.48 -5.36 26.27
C SER A 202 8.81 -6.23 25.05
N TYR A 203 10.10 -6.47 24.82
CA TYR A 203 10.62 -7.21 23.68
C TYR A 203 11.30 -8.50 24.12
N TYR A 204 11.43 -9.45 23.20
CA TYR A 204 12.25 -10.65 23.40
C TYR A 204 12.87 -11.10 22.07
N PHE A 205 14.00 -11.81 22.15
CA PHE A 205 14.64 -12.39 20.98
C PHE A 205 14.23 -13.84 20.77
N THR A 206 14.18 -14.28 19.51
CA THR A 206 14.12 -15.71 19.14
C THR A 206 15.30 -16.09 18.27
N VAL A 207 15.76 -17.33 18.39
CA VAL A 207 16.72 -17.95 17.46
C VAL A 207 16.08 -19.20 16.86
N ASP A 208 15.95 -19.24 15.54
CA ASP A 208 15.20 -20.26 14.82
C ASP A 208 16.16 -21.30 14.22
N PHE A 209 15.96 -22.58 14.53
CA PHE A 209 16.79 -23.69 14.06
C PHE A 209 16.12 -24.55 12.97
N GLY A 210 14.80 -24.45 12.82
CA GLY A 210 14.01 -25.38 12.00
C GLY A 210 14.15 -25.24 10.47
N ALA A 211 15.10 -24.44 9.97
CA ALA A 211 15.30 -24.26 8.53
C ALA A 211 16.22 -25.33 7.90
N HIS A 212 17.06 -25.98 8.71
CA HIS A 212 18.05 -26.96 8.24
C HIS A 212 18.18 -28.12 9.23
N THR A 213 18.50 -29.31 8.73
CA THR A 213 18.84 -30.45 9.59
C THR A 213 20.28 -30.34 10.05
N GLY A 214 20.59 -30.90 11.21
CA GLY A 214 21.93 -30.94 11.78
C GLY A 214 21.99 -30.45 13.22
N THR A 215 23.21 -30.38 13.74
CA THR A 215 23.49 -29.94 15.10
C THR A 215 23.95 -28.49 15.10
N PHE A 216 23.25 -27.64 15.85
CA PHE A 216 23.55 -26.22 16.01
C PHE A 216 23.96 -25.94 17.44
N HIS A 217 25.04 -25.19 17.59
CA HIS A 217 25.45 -24.62 18.87
C HIS A 217 25.29 -23.12 18.79
N VAL A 218 24.64 -22.53 19.78
CA VAL A 218 24.59 -21.09 20.00
C VAL A 218 25.18 -20.79 21.37
N ASP A 219 25.71 -19.59 21.60
CA ASP A 219 26.23 -19.12 22.89
C ASP A 219 26.41 -17.59 22.91
N ASP A 220 26.74 -17.02 24.07
CA ASP A 220 27.16 -15.62 24.25
C ASP A 220 26.20 -14.57 23.64
N PHE A 221 24.94 -14.55 24.10
CA PHE A 221 23.99 -13.51 23.70
C PHE A 221 24.37 -12.14 24.30
N SER A 222 24.25 -11.06 23.53
CA SER A 222 24.54 -9.70 24.01
C SER A 222 23.60 -8.68 23.38
N LEU A 223 23.28 -7.63 24.14
CA LEU A 223 22.52 -6.47 23.69
C LEU A 223 23.23 -5.20 24.16
N THR A 224 23.57 -4.32 23.23
CA THR A 224 24.32 -3.10 23.50
C THR A 224 23.63 -1.89 22.90
N THR A 225 23.86 -0.71 23.47
CA THR A 225 23.34 0.57 22.99
C THR A 225 24.51 1.44 22.52
N SER A 226 24.40 2.05 21.35
CA SER A 226 25.39 3.02 20.85
C SER A 226 24.83 4.45 20.98
N SER A 227 25.62 5.38 21.54
CA SER A 227 25.29 6.81 21.52
C SER A 227 25.91 7.46 20.30
N ALA A 228 25.14 8.25 19.56
CA ALA A 228 25.65 9.05 18.45
C ALA A 228 26.85 9.93 18.89
N ALA A 229 27.94 9.90 18.13
CA ALA A 229 29.11 10.73 18.39
C ALA A 229 28.73 12.23 18.30
N SER A 230 29.11 12.98 19.34
CA SER A 230 28.89 14.42 19.46
C SER A 230 29.61 15.20 18.34
N PRO A 231 28.98 16.20 17.68
CA PRO A 231 29.66 17.02 16.68
C PRO A 231 30.78 17.85 17.34
N SER A 232 31.95 17.87 16.67
CA SER A 232 33.14 18.64 17.08
C SER A 232 32.86 20.15 17.11
N PRO A 233 33.47 20.94 18.02
CA PRO A 233 33.11 22.35 18.21
C PRO A 233 33.58 23.23 17.05
N SER A 234 32.69 24.09 16.56
CA SER A 234 33.00 25.16 15.61
C SER A 234 33.88 26.26 16.24
N PRO A 235 34.74 26.94 15.44
CA PRO A 235 35.66 27.95 15.93
C PRO A 235 34.97 29.29 16.27
N SER A 236 35.65 30.05 17.11
CA SER A 236 35.14 31.20 17.88
C SER A 236 34.82 32.47 17.07
N LEU A 237 33.97 33.29 17.68
CA LEU A 237 33.47 34.59 17.24
C LEU A 237 34.53 35.69 17.05
N SER A 238 34.31 36.57 16.07
CA SER A 238 34.86 37.94 16.02
C SER A 238 33.82 38.93 15.47
N PRO A 239 33.93 40.24 15.76
CA PRO A 239 32.77 41.03 16.20
C PRO A 239 32.05 41.87 15.12
N SER A 240 30.85 42.25 15.51
CA SER A 240 29.85 43.17 14.92
C SER A 240 30.37 44.44 14.23
N PRO A 241 29.64 44.93 13.22
CA PRO A 241 29.44 46.37 13.02
C PRO A 241 27.97 46.80 13.19
N SER A 242 27.85 48.07 13.60
CA SER A 242 26.66 48.86 13.95
C SER A 242 25.67 49.15 12.80
N PRO A 243 24.47 49.70 13.10
CA PRO A 243 23.32 49.69 12.20
C PRO A 243 23.22 50.93 11.29
N SER A 244 22.63 50.76 10.10
CA SER A 244 22.10 51.83 9.25
C SER A 244 21.09 51.28 8.22
N PRO A 245 20.22 52.13 7.61
CA PRO A 245 18.79 52.18 7.90
C PRO A 245 17.87 51.44 6.90
N SER A 246 16.59 51.37 7.27
CA SER A 246 15.42 50.80 6.54
C SER A 246 15.18 51.36 5.12
N PRO A 247 14.35 50.69 4.29
CA PRO A 247 14.66 50.36 2.90
C PRO A 247 14.06 51.30 1.84
N SER A 248 14.60 51.20 0.62
CA SER A 248 13.92 51.61 -0.62
C SER A 248 13.27 50.39 -1.30
N PRO A 249 12.16 50.56 -2.05
CA PRO A 249 11.37 49.44 -2.56
C PRO A 249 12.13 48.67 -3.65
N SER A 250 12.28 47.37 -3.44
CA SER A 250 12.84 46.42 -4.42
C SER A 250 11.73 45.99 -5.40
N PRO A 251 12.01 45.85 -6.70
CA PRO A 251 11.02 45.49 -7.71
C PRO A 251 10.48 44.06 -7.51
N SER A 252 9.26 43.85 -8.00
CA SER A 252 8.47 42.60 -7.93
C SER A 252 9.28 41.31 -8.12
N PRO A 253 8.95 40.23 -7.37
CA PRO A 253 9.65 38.96 -7.52
C PRO A 253 9.40 38.38 -8.91
N ALA A 254 10.50 38.08 -9.61
CA ALA A 254 10.49 37.23 -10.79
C ALA A 254 9.97 35.83 -10.43
N PRO A 255 9.34 35.10 -11.37
CA PRO A 255 8.84 33.75 -11.13
C PRO A 255 9.95 32.85 -10.58
N SER A 256 9.62 32.09 -9.54
CA SER A 256 10.52 31.13 -8.90
C SER A 256 11.06 30.17 -9.97
N PRO A 257 12.39 29.95 -10.08
CA PRO A 257 12.91 28.98 -11.01
C PRO A 257 12.37 27.59 -10.66
N SER A 258 11.93 26.87 -11.69
CA SER A 258 11.61 25.45 -11.64
C SER A 258 12.72 24.70 -10.90
N PRO A 259 12.43 23.70 -10.05
CA PRO A 259 13.45 22.94 -9.34
C PRO A 259 14.51 22.46 -10.32
N SER A 260 15.76 22.83 -10.06
CA SER A 260 16.91 22.35 -10.82
C SER A 260 16.88 20.82 -10.75
N PRO A 261 17.02 20.09 -11.88
CA PRO A 261 16.98 18.64 -11.85
C PRO A 261 18.08 18.13 -10.92
N SER A 262 17.69 17.35 -9.91
CA SER A 262 18.63 16.51 -9.18
C SER A 262 19.47 15.72 -10.19
N PRO A 263 20.78 15.50 -9.95
CA PRO A 263 21.61 14.72 -10.85
C PRO A 263 20.91 13.39 -11.14
N SER A 264 20.54 13.19 -12.40
CA SER A 264 19.81 12.00 -12.83
C SER A 264 20.66 10.76 -12.54
N PHE A 265 20.17 9.86 -11.70
CA PHE A 265 20.79 8.57 -11.45
C PHE A 265 21.10 7.88 -12.79
N VAL A 266 22.38 7.61 -13.03
CA VAL A 266 22.83 6.87 -14.21
C VAL A 266 22.97 5.41 -13.80
N CYS A 267 22.11 4.56 -14.35
CA CYS A 267 22.16 3.13 -14.07
C CYS A 267 23.53 2.55 -14.47
N PRO A 268 24.32 2.02 -13.52
CA PRO A 268 25.52 1.27 -13.86
C PRO A 268 25.12 0.02 -14.65
N ASN A 269 25.79 -0.22 -15.78
CA ASN A 269 25.56 -1.37 -16.66
C ASN A 269 24.17 -1.40 -17.34
N SER A 270 23.54 -0.24 -17.59
CA SER A 270 22.41 -0.18 -18.52
C SER A 270 22.81 -0.76 -19.88
N TYR A 271 21.90 -1.51 -20.48
CA TYR A 271 22.19 -2.26 -21.68
C TYR A 271 20.96 -2.29 -22.58
N SER A 272 21.14 -2.00 -23.85
CA SER A 272 20.07 -2.05 -24.85
C SER A 272 20.65 -2.57 -26.16
N THR A 273 19.89 -3.39 -26.85
CA THR A 273 20.21 -3.79 -28.22
C THR A 273 18.94 -4.02 -29.03
N GLY A 274 18.95 -3.56 -30.27
CA GLY A 274 18.04 -4.03 -31.34
C GLY A 274 18.71 -5.09 -32.22
N PHE A 275 19.77 -5.74 -31.74
CA PHE A 275 20.53 -6.78 -32.47
C PHE A 275 21.25 -6.33 -33.77
N GLU A 276 21.20 -5.03 -34.10
CA GLU A 276 21.69 -4.43 -35.35
C GLU A 276 23.21 -4.45 -35.61
N ALA A 277 24.05 -4.69 -34.60
CA ALA A 277 25.51 -4.61 -34.76
C ALA A 277 26.28 -5.62 -33.88
N GLY A 278 27.01 -6.55 -34.49
CA GLY A 278 27.95 -7.45 -33.80
C GLY A 278 27.33 -8.67 -33.11
N PHE A 279 26.00 -8.79 -33.08
CA PHE A 279 25.27 -9.91 -32.46
C PHE A 279 24.99 -11.10 -33.40
N GLN A 280 25.67 -11.17 -34.55
CA GLN A 280 25.43 -12.15 -35.61
C GLN A 280 25.89 -13.59 -35.27
N THR A 281 26.43 -13.80 -34.07
CA THR A 281 26.73 -15.13 -33.50
C THR A 281 26.28 -15.17 -32.05
N ALA A 282 25.85 -16.36 -31.58
CA ALA A 282 25.29 -16.56 -30.23
C ALA A 282 26.17 -15.97 -29.10
N GLY A 283 27.50 -15.97 -29.28
CA GLY A 283 28.47 -15.52 -28.27
C GLY A 283 28.52 -14.01 -28.00
N ALA A 284 27.90 -13.18 -28.85
CA ALA A 284 27.83 -11.73 -28.61
C ALA A 284 26.65 -11.35 -27.72
N TRP A 285 25.53 -12.08 -27.81
CA TRP A 285 24.35 -11.85 -26.96
C TRP A 285 24.44 -12.57 -25.62
N GLY A 286 24.98 -13.79 -25.63
CA GLY A 286 25.06 -14.69 -24.47
C GLY A 286 25.35 -16.13 -24.91
N SER A 287 24.41 -17.04 -24.67
CA SER A 287 24.51 -18.44 -25.10
C SER A 287 23.20 -18.96 -25.68
N VAL A 288 23.26 -20.05 -26.46
CA VAL A 288 22.11 -20.63 -27.15
C VAL A 288 22.15 -22.15 -27.02
N VAL A 289 21.02 -22.76 -26.65
CA VAL A 289 20.81 -24.21 -26.60
C VAL A 289 19.78 -24.58 -27.67
N ILE A 290 20.12 -25.50 -28.58
CA ILE A 290 19.23 -25.99 -29.64
C ILE A 290 19.41 -27.50 -29.78
N ASN A 291 18.37 -28.26 -29.44
CA ASN A 291 18.33 -29.71 -29.65
C ASN A 291 17.43 -30.07 -30.84
N GLY A 292 17.76 -31.15 -31.55
CA GLY A 292 16.92 -31.70 -32.64
C GLY A 292 16.90 -30.84 -33.91
N ALA A 293 15.73 -30.78 -34.57
CA ALA A 293 15.53 -30.07 -35.85
C ALA A 293 15.15 -28.58 -35.69
N ASN A 294 15.41 -28.00 -34.52
CA ASN A 294 15.08 -26.62 -34.18
C ASN A 294 16.15 -25.64 -34.73
N SER A 295 15.83 -24.35 -34.83
CA SER A 295 16.79 -23.34 -35.32
C SER A 295 16.64 -21.98 -34.64
N LEU A 296 17.74 -21.24 -34.50
CA LEU A 296 17.78 -19.87 -34.00
C LEU A 296 18.69 -19.00 -34.88
N SER A 297 18.26 -17.79 -35.26
CA SER A 297 19.05 -16.85 -36.08
C SER A 297 18.91 -15.41 -35.58
N PHE A 298 20.03 -14.67 -35.54
CA PHE A 298 20.13 -13.26 -35.18
C PHE A 298 20.24 -12.33 -36.41
N THR A 299 19.83 -12.76 -37.60
CA THR A 299 19.99 -11.96 -38.85
C THR A 299 18.70 -11.86 -39.67
N SER A 300 17.56 -12.15 -39.05
CA SER A 300 16.29 -12.17 -39.76
C SER A 300 15.69 -10.77 -39.83
N THR A 301 15.60 -10.20 -41.04
CA THR A 301 14.87 -8.94 -41.28
C THR A 301 13.37 -9.08 -41.00
N ALA A 302 12.82 -10.29 -41.15
CA ALA A 302 11.44 -10.59 -40.76
C ALA A 302 11.24 -10.59 -39.24
N ALA A 303 12.32 -10.76 -38.47
CA ALA A 303 12.32 -10.71 -37.01
C ALA A 303 12.51 -9.30 -36.44
N ALA A 304 12.87 -8.32 -37.28
CA ALA A 304 13.08 -6.95 -36.84
C ALA A 304 11.73 -6.27 -36.55
N ARG A 305 11.56 -5.83 -35.30
CA ARG A 305 10.53 -4.87 -34.90
C ARG A 305 10.98 -3.45 -35.23
N SER A 306 12.24 -3.15 -34.95
CA SER A 306 12.90 -1.91 -35.29
C SER A 306 14.20 -2.22 -36.04
N GLY A 307 14.70 -1.30 -36.85
CA GLY A 307 15.93 -1.54 -37.62
C GLY A 307 15.78 -2.61 -38.72
N ALA A 308 16.79 -3.46 -38.87
CA ALA A 308 16.94 -4.46 -39.92
C ALA A 308 17.22 -5.89 -39.41
N VAL A 309 17.39 -6.09 -38.10
CA VAL A 309 17.80 -7.36 -37.50
C VAL A 309 16.94 -7.69 -36.28
N GLY A 310 16.61 -8.97 -36.11
CA GLY A 310 16.03 -9.48 -34.86
C GLY A 310 16.37 -10.95 -34.67
N VAL A 311 15.91 -11.53 -33.56
CA VAL A 311 16.09 -12.95 -33.26
C VAL A 311 14.87 -13.73 -33.74
N GLN A 312 15.09 -14.73 -34.58
CA GLN A 312 14.07 -15.71 -34.98
C GLN A 312 14.39 -17.06 -34.33
N VAL A 313 13.41 -17.66 -33.68
CA VAL A 313 13.48 -18.99 -33.08
C VAL A 313 12.41 -19.87 -33.74
N THR A 314 12.78 -21.01 -34.29
CA THR A 314 11.82 -21.98 -34.84
C THR A 314 11.94 -23.28 -34.06
N VAL A 315 10.82 -23.68 -33.45
CA VAL A 315 10.66 -24.94 -32.73
C VAL A 315 9.80 -25.86 -33.58
N ALA A 316 10.43 -26.87 -34.17
CA ALA A 316 9.80 -27.79 -35.11
C ALA A 316 8.81 -28.72 -34.43
N GLN A 317 9.11 -29.19 -33.21
CA GLN A 317 8.27 -30.02 -32.35
C GLN A 317 8.54 -29.66 -30.89
N PRO A 318 7.51 -29.70 -30.01
CA PRO A 318 7.69 -29.39 -28.61
C PRO A 318 8.46 -30.52 -27.92
N SER A 319 9.33 -30.16 -26.99
CA SER A 319 10.06 -31.07 -26.13
C SER A 319 9.46 -31.14 -24.73
N ALA A 320 9.77 -32.22 -24.00
CA ALA A 320 9.36 -32.37 -22.60
C ALA A 320 10.09 -31.38 -21.68
N GLN A 321 11.31 -30.95 -22.05
CA GLN A 321 12.10 -29.99 -21.28
C GLN A 321 12.12 -28.63 -21.97
N ALA A 322 11.62 -27.60 -21.30
CA ALA A 322 11.47 -26.27 -21.87
C ALA A 322 12.82 -25.63 -22.30
N TRP A 323 13.93 -26.06 -21.69
CA TRP A 323 15.29 -25.58 -22.01
C TRP A 323 15.96 -26.29 -23.19
N ASP A 324 15.32 -27.27 -23.85
CA ASP A 324 15.87 -27.92 -25.06
C ASP A 324 16.00 -26.96 -26.25
N VAL A 325 15.26 -25.85 -26.22
CA VAL A 325 15.48 -24.67 -27.06
C VAL A 325 15.50 -23.46 -26.13
N GLN A 326 16.67 -22.89 -25.90
CA GLN A 326 16.84 -21.80 -24.93
C GLN A 326 17.76 -20.71 -25.49
N LEU A 327 17.35 -19.46 -25.32
CA LEU A 327 18.19 -18.29 -25.54
C LEU A 327 18.61 -17.72 -24.20
N GLN A 328 19.91 -17.56 -23.97
CA GLN A 328 20.45 -16.95 -22.76
C GLN A 328 21.07 -15.59 -23.09
N SER A 329 20.78 -14.58 -22.28
CA SER A 329 21.47 -13.30 -22.34
C SER A 329 22.90 -13.41 -21.79
N ARG A 330 23.70 -12.38 -22.02
CA ARG A 330 24.93 -12.12 -21.27
C ARG A 330 24.61 -11.98 -19.79
N SER A 331 25.66 -12.09 -18.99
CA SER A 331 25.57 -11.79 -17.56
C SER A 331 25.57 -10.29 -17.27
N PHE A 332 24.89 -9.94 -16.20
CA PHE A 332 24.76 -8.62 -15.61
C PHE A 332 25.21 -8.69 -14.15
N GLU A 333 26.07 -7.75 -13.74
CA GLU A 333 26.44 -7.55 -12.34
C GLU A 333 25.38 -6.70 -11.66
N LEU A 334 24.64 -7.29 -10.72
CA LEU A 334 23.52 -6.66 -10.02
C LEU A 334 23.87 -6.43 -8.55
N SER A 335 23.56 -5.23 -8.06
CA SER A 335 23.52 -4.89 -6.63
C SER A 335 22.13 -5.13 -6.03
N SER A 336 22.05 -5.64 -4.79
CA SER A 336 20.80 -5.73 -4.02
C SER A 336 20.21 -4.37 -3.60
N SER A 337 20.98 -3.28 -3.73
CA SER A 337 20.54 -1.92 -3.39
C SER A 337 19.80 -1.20 -4.53
N LEU A 338 19.78 -1.78 -5.74
CA LEU A 338 19.15 -1.19 -6.91
C LEU A 338 17.94 -2.01 -7.34
N THR A 339 17.05 -1.35 -8.07
CA THR A 339 15.85 -1.94 -8.65
C THR A 339 16.00 -2.01 -10.15
N TYR A 340 15.79 -3.17 -10.75
CA TYR A 340 16.06 -3.45 -12.16
C TYR A 340 14.78 -3.72 -12.95
N THR A 341 14.84 -3.36 -14.23
CA THR A 341 13.84 -3.71 -15.24
C THR A 341 14.53 -4.23 -16.48
N ALA A 342 14.18 -5.45 -16.89
CA ALA A 342 14.54 -6.03 -18.17
C ALA A 342 13.29 -6.19 -19.04
N CYS A 343 13.38 -5.89 -20.31
CA CYS A 343 12.30 -6.02 -21.28
C CYS A 343 12.82 -6.53 -22.61
N VAL A 344 11.97 -7.22 -23.37
CA VAL A 344 12.20 -7.60 -24.76
C VAL A 344 10.89 -7.55 -25.51
N TRP A 345 10.93 -7.20 -26.79
CA TRP A 345 9.77 -7.32 -27.66
C TRP A 345 9.69 -8.72 -28.24
N VAL A 346 8.49 -9.29 -28.28
CA VAL A 346 8.24 -10.64 -28.79
C VAL A 346 6.98 -10.69 -29.64
N ARG A 347 6.95 -11.60 -30.62
CA ARG A 347 5.74 -12.02 -31.36
C ARG A 347 5.90 -13.44 -31.88
N THR A 348 4.81 -14.05 -32.35
CA THR A 348 4.79 -15.40 -32.94
C THR A 348 4.09 -15.43 -34.31
N GLU A 349 4.39 -16.42 -35.16
CA GLU A 349 3.58 -16.70 -36.36
C GLU A 349 2.34 -17.55 -36.06
N VAL A 350 2.30 -18.20 -34.90
CA VAL A 350 1.21 -19.11 -34.54
C VAL A 350 0.18 -18.36 -33.72
N SER A 351 -1.10 -18.41 -34.13
CA SER A 351 -2.20 -17.75 -33.42
C SER A 351 -2.59 -18.41 -32.08
N ALA A 352 -1.78 -19.34 -31.57
CA ALA A 352 -2.05 -20.08 -30.35
C ALA A 352 -1.39 -19.39 -29.16
N GLY A 353 -2.20 -19.07 -28.14
CA GLY A 353 -1.79 -18.40 -26.90
C GLY A 353 -0.87 -19.25 -26.03
N ALA A 354 0.36 -19.49 -26.49
CA ALA A 354 1.39 -20.12 -25.70
C ALA A 354 2.14 -19.06 -24.87
N SER A 355 2.52 -19.42 -23.64
CA SER A 355 3.22 -18.51 -22.73
C SER A 355 4.73 -18.63 -22.91
N LEU A 356 5.40 -17.51 -23.15
CA LEU A 356 6.86 -17.45 -23.17
C LEU A 356 7.38 -16.91 -21.83
N PRO A 357 8.11 -17.71 -21.04
CA PRO A 357 8.79 -17.22 -19.85
C PRO A 357 10.12 -16.52 -20.21
N MET A 358 10.41 -15.44 -19.50
CA MET A 358 11.73 -14.81 -19.38
C MET A 358 12.16 -14.91 -17.92
N THR A 359 13.15 -15.75 -17.63
CA THR A 359 13.56 -16.07 -16.25
C THR A 359 14.95 -15.53 -15.98
N MET A 360 15.15 -14.91 -14.83
CA MET A 360 16.47 -14.51 -14.36
C MET A 360 17.06 -15.58 -13.44
N LEU A 361 18.30 -15.99 -13.72
CA LEU A 361 19.06 -16.99 -12.98
C LEU A 361 20.37 -16.39 -12.46
N SER A 362 20.80 -16.82 -11.27
CA SER A 362 22.15 -16.56 -10.77
C SER A 362 23.17 -17.36 -11.59
N SER A 363 24.27 -16.73 -12.03
CA SER A 363 25.31 -17.45 -12.77
C SER A 363 26.14 -18.39 -11.90
N THR A 364 26.07 -18.26 -10.58
CA THR A 364 26.86 -19.07 -9.65
C THR A 364 26.25 -20.44 -9.43
N ASN A 365 24.92 -20.52 -9.30
CA ASN A 365 24.21 -21.74 -8.92
C ASN A 365 22.94 -22.02 -9.73
N TYR A 366 22.66 -21.22 -10.77
CA TYR A 366 21.45 -21.31 -11.60
C TYR A 366 20.15 -21.22 -10.79
N ALA A 367 20.21 -20.64 -9.59
CA ALA A 367 19.02 -20.46 -8.76
C ALA A 367 18.05 -19.49 -9.44
N TRP A 368 16.80 -19.92 -9.53
CA TRP A 368 15.69 -19.10 -9.98
C TRP A 368 15.56 -17.89 -9.06
N THR A 369 15.49 -16.70 -9.67
CA THR A 369 15.47 -15.44 -8.94
C THR A 369 14.14 -14.70 -9.14
N THR A 370 13.76 -14.49 -10.40
CA THR A 370 12.49 -13.86 -10.78
C THR A 370 12.17 -14.23 -12.23
N SER A 371 10.91 -14.08 -12.66
CA SER A 371 10.53 -14.29 -14.05
C SER A 371 9.38 -13.38 -14.47
N GLY A 372 9.33 -13.12 -15.77
CA GLY A 372 8.19 -12.55 -16.47
C GLY A 372 7.63 -13.60 -17.41
N ASN A 373 6.35 -13.49 -17.74
CA ASN A 373 5.74 -14.32 -18.76
C ASN A 373 4.79 -13.48 -19.60
N ILE A 374 4.59 -13.89 -20.85
CA ILE A 374 3.62 -13.25 -21.73
C ILE A 374 2.92 -14.28 -22.59
N MET A 375 1.61 -14.10 -22.76
CA MET A 375 0.84 -14.85 -23.75
C MET A 375 1.17 -14.28 -25.13
N LEU A 376 1.79 -15.10 -25.97
CA LEU A 376 2.24 -14.68 -27.29
C LEU A 376 1.07 -14.42 -28.24
N THR A 377 1.20 -13.36 -29.04
CA THR A 377 0.29 -13.04 -30.14
C THR A 377 1.06 -12.81 -31.44
N THR A 378 0.33 -12.67 -32.55
CA THR A 378 0.92 -12.31 -33.85
C THR A 378 1.42 -10.88 -33.91
N GLU A 379 0.92 -10.03 -33.01
CA GLU A 379 1.35 -8.64 -32.86
C GLU A 379 2.56 -8.54 -31.93
N TRP A 380 3.39 -7.52 -32.15
CA TRP A 380 4.52 -7.24 -31.26
C TRP A 380 4.03 -6.81 -29.87
N GLN A 381 4.52 -7.50 -28.85
CA GLN A 381 4.25 -7.21 -27.44
C GLN A 381 5.54 -7.16 -26.64
N GLN A 382 5.55 -6.45 -25.51
CA GLN A 382 6.73 -6.34 -24.66
C GLN A 382 6.62 -7.28 -23.46
N LEU A 383 7.54 -8.25 -23.36
CA LEU A 383 7.75 -9.10 -22.20
C LEU A 383 8.77 -8.44 -21.27
N CYS A 384 8.44 -8.27 -19.99
CA CYS A 384 9.38 -7.68 -19.03
C CYS A 384 9.40 -8.38 -17.67
N VAL A 385 10.53 -8.24 -17.00
CA VAL A 385 10.73 -8.43 -15.56
C VAL A 385 11.00 -7.05 -14.98
N ARG A 386 10.05 -6.49 -14.22
CA ARG A 386 10.12 -5.13 -13.71
C ARG A 386 10.31 -5.10 -12.20
N ASP A 387 10.84 -3.97 -11.73
CA ASP A 387 10.89 -3.59 -10.32
C ASP A 387 11.46 -4.66 -9.39
N PHE A 388 12.50 -5.34 -9.87
CA PHE A 388 13.11 -6.43 -9.13
C PHE A 388 14.43 -5.98 -8.49
N SER A 389 14.65 -6.35 -7.23
CA SER A 389 15.94 -6.22 -6.55
C SER A 389 16.40 -7.60 -6.09
N PRO A 390 17.62 -8.05 -6.47
CA PRO A 390 18.11 -9.34 -6.01
C PRO A 390 18.32 -9.31 -4.50
N SER A 391 18.04 -10.43 -3.84
CA SER A 391 18.24 -10.57 -2.39
C SER A 391 19.71 -10.43 -1.98
N THR A 392 20.62 -10.78 -2.89
CA THR A 392 22.07 -10.59 -2.74
C THR A 392 22.67 -10.03 -4.02
N SER A 393 23.68 -9.17 -3.89
CA SER A 393 24.45 -8.70 -5.04
C SER A 393 25.22 -9.86 -5.68
N GLY A 394 25.33 -9.86 -7.01
CA GLY A 394 26.04 -10.90 -7.75
C GLY A 394 25.80 -10.83 -9.25
N THR A 395 26.19 -11.90 -9.93
CA THR A 395 26.13 -12.02 -11.39
C THR A 395 24.90 -12.83 -11.82
N PHE A 396 24.08 -12.27 -12.72
CA PHE A 396 22.81 -12.86 -13.15
C PHE A 396 22.65 -12.79 -14.67
N PHE A 397 21.82 -13.65 -15.25
CA PHE A 397 21.49 -13.64 -16.67
C PHE A 397 20.04 -14.05 -16.90
N TYR A 398 19.48 -13.69 -18.04
CA TYR A 398 18.12 -14.04 -18.43
C TYR A 398 18.11 -15.23 -19.38
N VAL A 399 17.13 -16.10 -19.22
CA VAL A 399 16.83 -17.21 -20.13
C VAL A 399 15.43 -17.10 -20.69
N PHE A 400 15.29 -17.47 -21.96
CA PHE A 400 14.03 -17.58 -22.67
C PHE A 400 13.85 -19.03 -23.11
N ASP A 401 12.85 -19.70 -22.57
CA ASP A 401 12.61 -21.14 -22.79
C ASP A 401 11.54 -21.35 -23.87
N PHE A 402 11.96 -21.88 -25.02
CA PHE A 402 11.10 -22.15 -26.17
C PHE A 402 10.78 -23.62 -26.37
N GLY A 403 11.50 -24.53 -25.71
CA GLY A 403 11.45 -25.97 -25.99
C GLY A 403 10.03 -26.57 -25.87
N ALA A 404 9.22 -26.08 -24.93
CA ALA A 404 7.85 -26.55 -24.73
C ALA A 404 6.84 -25.98 -25.77
N LEU A 405 7.28 -25.06 -26.63
CA LEU A 405 6.45 -24.38 -27.62
C LEU A 405 6.56 -25.04 -29.00
N THR A 406 5.75 -24.60 -29.96
CA THR A 406 5.85 -25.06 -31.35
C THR A 406 5.56 -23.91 -32.30
N GLY A 407 6.37 -23.76 -33.34
CA GLY A 407 6.24 -22.69 -34.34
C GLY A 407 7.43 -21.74 -34.39
N THR A 408 7.23 -20.59 -35.04
CA THR A 408 8.24 -19.55 -35.19
C THR A 408 7.94 -18.36 -34.29
N PHE A 409 8.96 -17.93 -33.54
CA PHE A 409 8.92 -16.84 -32.59
C PHE A 409 9.98 -15.81 -32.95
N TYR A 410 9.71 -14.56 -32.60
CA TYR A 410 10.59 -13.44 -32.86
C TYR A 410 10.84 -12.66 -31.59
N LEU A 411 12.07 -12.19 -31.42
CA LEU A 411 12.47 -11.29 -30.34
C LEU A 411 13.24 -10.10 -30.91
N ASP A 412 13.03 -8.94 -30.34
CA ASP A 412 13.77 -7.73 -30.69
C ASP A 412 13.84 -6.73 -29.52
N ASP A 413 14.68 -5.70 -29.63
CA ASP A 413 14.74 -4.53 -28.75
C ASP A 413 14.83 -4.91 -27.25
N PHE A 414 15.81 -5.72 -26.85
CA PHE A 414 16.02 -6.02 -25.44
C PHE A 414 16.62 -4.82 -24.72
N THR A 415 16.04 -4.45 -23.59
CA THR A 415 16.50 -3.37 -22.73
C THR A 415 16.67 -3.86 -21.30
N PHE A 416 17.75 -3.45 -20.65
CA PHE A 416 18.04 -3.68 -19.25
C PHE A 416 18.44 -2.35 -18.61
N THR A 417 17.69 -1.97 -17.60
CA THR A 417 17.79 -0.67 -16.93
C THR A 417 17.66 -0.85 -15.42
N CYS A 418 18.05 0.17 -14.66
CA CYS A 418 17.94 0.17 -13.22
C CYS A 418 17.69 1.58 -12.68
N ARG A 419 17.21 1.62 -11.44
CA ARG A 419 16.92 2.82 -10.66
C ARG A 419 17.36 2.62 -9.21
N ASP A 420 17.64 3.72 -8.52
CA ASP A 420 18.03 3.68 -7.12
C ASP A 420 16.83 3.33 -6.23
N GLY A 421 16.87 2.14 -5.61
CA GLY A 421 15.82 1.71 -4.69
C GLY A 421 15.79 2.54 -3.41
N ALA A 422 16.92 3.14 -3.02
CA ALA A 422 16.99 4.00 -1.84
C ALA A 422 16.18 5.29 -2.03
N GLU A 423 16.12 5.84 -3.24
CA GLU A 423 15.30 7.02 -3.54
C GLU A 423 13.80 6.74 -3.39
N ASP A 424 13.33 5.57 -3.83
CA ASP A 424 11.92 5.20 -3.63
C ASP A 424 11.60 5.00 -2.15
N LEU A 425 12.47 4.31 -1.41
CA LEU A 425 12.29 4.11 0.03
C LEU A 425 12.33 5.44 0.79
N ALA A 426 13.23 6.35 0.41
CA ALA A 426 13.25 7.71 0.94
C ALA A 426 11.98 8.48 0.57
N TYR A 427 11.40 8.26 -0.61
CA TYR A 427 10.15 8.89 -1.00
C TYR A 427 8.97 8.37 -0.17
N VAL A 428 8.90 7.07 0.13
CA VAL A 428 7.73 6.48 0.81
C VAL A 428 7.84 6.42 2.33
N ASN A 429 8.97 6.82 2.90
CA ASN A 429 9.08 6.91 4.36
C ASN A 429 8.08 7.94 4.95
N SER A 430 7.73 7.75 6.22
CA SER A 430 6.70 8.54 6.89
C SER A 430 7.00 10.04 6.95
N THR A 431 8.27 10.43 7.13
CA THR A 431 8.70 11.84 7.16
C THR A 431 8.48 12.52 5.81
N SER A 432 8.89 11.88 4.72
CA SER A 432 8.71 12.38 3.35
C SER A 432 7.23 12.42 2.94
N VAL A 433 6.45 11.41 3.33
CA VAL A 433 4.99 11.38 3.16
C VAL A 433 4.33 12.56 3.86
N ALA A 434 4.64 12.80 5.14
CA ALA A 434 4.12 13.93 5.90
C ALA A 434 4.54 15.28 5.30
N ALA A 435 5.80 15.42 4.88
CA ALA A 435 6.30 16.63 4.23
C ALA A 435 5.57 16.93 2.92
N ARG A 436 5.26 15.92 2.11
CA ARG A 436 4.46 16.09 0.90
C ARG A 436 3.00 16.44 1.18
N ILE A 437 2.38 15.88 2.22
CA ILE A 437 1.04 16.29 2.65
C ILE A 437 1.07 17.78 3.03
N GLU A 438 2.06 18.19 3.84
CA GLU A 438 2.26 19.59 4.22
C GLU A 438 2.44 20.48 2.99
N GLN A 439 3.20 20.03 2.00
CA GLN A 439 3.50 20.81 0.79
C GLN A 439 2.30 20.91 -0.18
N HIS A 440 1.59 19.81 -0.41
CA HIS A 440 0.62 19.69 -1.52
C HIS A 440 -0.83 19.81 -1.08
N ARG A 441 -1.15 19.53 0.20
CA ARG A 441 -2.53 19.52 0.71
C ARG A 441 -2.85 20.72 1.58
N LYS A 442 -1.84 21.53 1.90
CA LYS A 442 -1.98 22.76 2.67
C LYS A 442 -1.46 23.96 1.88
N GLY A 443 -1.99 25.15 2.22
CA GLY A 443 -1.58 26.42 1.65
C GLY A 443 -1.55 27.52 2.71
N ASP A 444 -0.80 28.57 2.41
CA ASP A 444 -0.75 29.75 3.25
C ASP A 444 -1.93 30.67 2.92
N PHE A 445 -2.56 31.22 3.94
CA PHE A 445 -3.68 32.13 3.77
C PHE A 445 -3.76 33.19 4.85
N THR A 446 -4.33 34.33 4.50
CA THR A 446 -4.61 35.44 5.41
C THR A 446 -6.09 35.76 5.32
N LEU A 447 -6.73 35.98 6.47
CA LEU A 447 -8.12 36.40 6.51
C LEU A 447 -8.19 37.91 6.31
N ARG A 448 -9.08 38.39 5.44
CA ARG A 448 -9.43 39.81 5.30
C ARG A 448 -10.87 40.02 5.72
N PHE A 449 -11.10 40.86 6.71
CA PHE A 449 -12.43 41.12 7.23
C PHE A 449 -13.02 42.39 6.63
N VAL A 450 -14.25 42.29 6.13
CA VAL A 450 -14.99 43.39 5.52
C VAL A 450 -16.39 43.49 6.12
N ASN A 451 -16.99 44.67 6.06
CA ASN A 451 -18.40 44.86 6.37
C ASN A 451 -19.25 44.15 5.30
N GLY A 452 -20.13 43.23 5.70
CA GLY A 452 -20.92 42.44 4.77
C GLY A 452 -21.96 43.23 3.95
N THR A 453 -22.28 44.46 4.35
CA THR A 453 -23.21 45.33 3.62
C THR A 453 -22.50 46.32 2.71
N THR A 454 -21.46 46.99 3.21
CA THR A 454 -20.76 48.05 2.45
C THR A 454 -19.57 47.54 1.65
N GLY A 455 -19.04 46.36 1.99
CA GLY A 455 -17.79 45.83 1.43
C GLY A 455 -16.53 46.55 1.92
N GLU A 456 -16.67 47.52 2.83
CA GLU A 456 -15.54 48.28 3.37
C GLU A 456 -14.69 47.41 4.30
N VAL A 457 -13.38 47.63 4.24
CA VAL A 457 -12.40 46.92 5.06
C VAL A 457 -12.54 47.32 6.53
N LEU A 458 -12.54 46.34 7.44
CA LEU A 458 -12.60 46.57 8.88
C LEU A 458 -11.23 46.94 9.47
N SER A 459 -10.66 48.04 8.98
CA SER A 459 -9.31 48.52 9.34
C SER A 459 -9.17 48.80 10.83
N GLY A 460 -8.16 48.22 11.48
CA GLY A 460 -7.79 48.52 12.87
C GLY A 460 -8.82 48.12 13.93
N GLN A 461 -9.87 47.39 13.56
CA GLN A 461 -10.85 46.86 14.51
C GLN A 461 -10.25 45.70 15.32
N VAL A 462 -10.84 45.44 16.49
CA VAL A 462 -10.45 44.32 17.36
C VAL A 462 -11.54 43.25 17.36
N LEU A 463 -11.20 42.05 16.93
CA LEU A 463 -12.06 40.88 17.13
C LEU A 463 -11.77 40.33 18.52
N SER A 464 -12.76 40.25 19.41
CA SER A 464 -12.53 39.68 20.74
C SER A 464 -12.27 38.18 20.67
N GLU A 465 -12.87 37.49 19.68
CA GLU A 465 -12.73 36.06 19.43
C GLU A 465 -12.72 35.79 17.92
N LEU A 466 -11.87 34.86 17.49
CA LEU A 466 -11.81 34.28 16.15
C LEU A 466 -11.59 32.78 16.30
N HIS A 467 -12.56 32.00 15.84
CA HIS A 467 -12.47 30.55 15.70
C HIS A 467 -12.63 30.19 14.23
N LEU A 468 -11.68 29.44 13.68
CA LEU A 468 -11.73 28.89 12.33
C LEU A 468 -11.58 27.38 12.42
N ARG A 469 -12.45 26.61 11.77
CA ARG A 469 -12.43 25.14 11.81
C ARG A 469 -12.66 24.58 10.41
N LEU A 470 -11.77 23.71 9.94
CA LEU A 470 -11.98 22.99 8.69
C LEU A 470 -13.25 22.14 8.81
N ALA A 471 -14.20 22.39 7.92
CA ALA A 471 -15.49 21.71 7.84
C ALA A 471 -15.43 20.51 6.89
N SER A 472 -14.78 20.70 5.75
CA SER A 472 -14.57 19.68 4.74
C SER A 472 -13.34 20.01 3.92
N HIS A 473 -12.61 18.98 3.52
CA HIS A 473 -11.51 19.13 2.58
C HIS A 473 -12.00 19.48 1.18
N ASP A 474 -11.17 20.16 0.41
CA ASP A 474 -11.36 20.26 -1.05
C ASP A 474 -10.99 18.97 -1.78
N PHE A 475 -10.17 18.12 -1.15
CA PHE A 475 -9.82 16.81 -1.67
C PHE A 475 -11.01 15.85 -1.52
N PRO A 476 -11.54 15.26 -2.62
CA PRO A 476 -12.59 14.27 -2.56
C PRO A 476 -12.10 12.99 -1.87
N HIS A 477 -12.68 12.70 -0.71
CA HIS A 477 -12.55 11.45 0.03
C HIS A 477 -13.95 10.88 0.25
N GLY A 478 -14.22 9.74 -0.38
CA GLY A 478 -15.58 9.25 -0.49
C GLY A 478 -15.76 7.75 -0.45
N SER A 479 -17.02 7.34 -0.62
CA SER A 479 -17.39 5.94 -0.78
C SER A 479 -18.36 5.72 -1.93
N ALA A 480 -18.33 4.52 -2.51
CA ALA A 480 -19.47 4.01 -3.27
C ALA A 480 -20.70 3.90 -2.37
N MET A 481 -21.85 4.33 -2.88
CA MET A 481 -23.10 4.41 -2.12
C MET A 481 -24.33 4.09 -2.97
N GLU A 482 -25.29 3.40 -2.36
CA GLU A 482 -26.64 3.16 -2.85
C GLU A 482 -27.66 3.33 -1.72
N TRP A 483 -28.93 3.55 -2.08
CA TRP A 483 -30.03 3.71 -1.11
C TRP A 483 -30.76 2.40 -0.79
N TYR A 484 -30.31 1.29 -1.38
CA TYR A 484 -30.81 -0.04 -1.04
C TYR A 484 -29.94 -0.62 0.09
N VAL A 485 -30.31 -0.29 1.33
CA VAL A 485 -29.66 -0.77 2.56
C VAL A 485 -30.68 -1.56 3.40
N PRO A 486 -30.24 -2.37 4.40
CA PRO A 486 -31.16 -3.07 5.28
C PRO A 486 -32.21 -2.14 5.95
N ASP A 487 -33.40 -2.68 6.20
CA ASP A 487 -34.51 -1.93 6.78
C ASP A 487 -34.11 -1.25 8.10
N GLY A 488 -34.48 0.02 8.23
CA GLY A 488 -34.16 0.84 9.41
C GLY A 488 -32.72 1.37 9.47
N MET A 489 -31.83 0.99 8.53
CA MET A 489 -30.43 1.41 8.54
C MET A 489 -30.14 2.66 7.69
N LEU A 490 -31.10 3.14 6.88
CA LEU A 490 -30.86 4.25 5.94
C LEU A 490 -30.40 5.54 6.64
N ASP A 491 -31.08 5.97 7.70
CA ASP A 491 -30.70 7.19 8.41
C ASP A 491 -29.30 7.08 9.03
N TRP A 492 -28.99 5.92 9.62
CA TRP A 492 -27.66 5.62 10.15
C TRP A 492 -26.60 5.60 9.04
N TYR A 493 -26.89 4.98 7.90
CA TYR A 493 -25.98 4.86 6.77
C TYR A 493 -25.62 6.24 6.21
N LEU A 494 -26.64 7.08 5.97
CA LEU A 494 -26.45 8.45 5.48
C LEU A 494 -25.73 9.33 6.50
N ALA A 495 -26.05 9.21 7.80
CA ALA A 495 -25.34 9.94 8.86
C ALA A 495 -23.88 9.50 9.00
N THR A 496 -23.62 8.20 8.88
CA THR A 496 -22.27 7.64 8.91
C THR A 496 -21.46 8.09 7.70
N ALA A 497 -22.06 8.13 6.50
CA ALA A 497 -21.39 8.66 5.32
C ALA A 497 -20.92 10.11 5.52
N ARG A 498 -21.80 10.99 6.02
CA ARG A 498 -21.46 12.40 6.35
C ARG A 498 -20.36 12.55 7.40
N LYS A 499 -20.19 11.55 8.26
CA LYS A 499 -19.16 11.57 9.30
C LYS A 499 -17.76 11.34 8.73
N HIS A 500 -17.64 10.52 7.68
CA HIS A 500 -16.35 10.06 7.15
C HIS A 500 -15.94 10.73 5.84
N PHE A 501 -16.92 11.17 5.05
CA PHE A 501 -16.72 11.46 3.64
C PHE A 501 -17.21 12.86 3.29
N ASN A 502 -16.67 13.40 2.21
CA ASN A 502 -17.14 14.60 1.52
C ASN A 502 -17.41 14.33 0.03
N ALA A 503 -17.39 13.06 -0.39
CA ALA A 503 -17.63 12.64 -1.76
C ALA A 503 -18.38 11.31 -1.80
N LEU A 504 -19.12 11.07 -2.88
CA LEU A 504 -19.79 9.79 -3.13
C LEU A 504 -19.80 9.43 -4.62
N VAL A 505 -19.95 8.15 -4.92
CA VAL A 505 -20.15 7.62 -6.28
C VAL A 505 -21.31 6.62 -6.28
N PRO A 506 -22.22 6.64 -7.28
CA PRO A 506 -23.20 5.56 -7.44
C PRO A 506 -22.47 4.24 -7.74
N GLU A 507 -22.70 3.22 -6.93
CA GLU A 507 -22.00 1.93 -7.06
C GLU A 507 -22.48 1.12 -8.29
N TRP A 508 -23.78 1.20 -8.55
CA TRP A 508 -24.47 0.34 -9.50
C TRP A 508 -25.48 1.09 -10.37
N SER A 509 -26.22 2.03 -9.79
CA SER A 509 -27.41 2.66 -10.41
C SER A 509 -27.16 3.44 -11.71
N PHE A 510 -25.91 3.74 -12.04
CA PHE A 510 -25.51 4.43 -13.27
C PHE A 510 -24.95 3.49 -14.36
N LYS A 511 -24.64 2.22 -14.04
CA LYS A 511 -24.16 1.21 -15.00
C LYS A 511 -25.26 0.88 -16.03
N TRP A 512 -24.88 0.58 -17.27
CA TRP A 512 -25.85 0.57 -18.39
C TRP A 512 -27.03 -0.36 -18.20
N PRO A 513 -26.83 -1.65 -17.85
CA PRO A 513 -27.96 -2.57 -17.73
C PRO A 513 -28.99 -2.13 -16.69
N ASP A 514 -28.55 -1.52 -15.59
CA ASP A 514 -29.46 -1.01 -14.56
C ASP A 514 -30.09 0.31 -14.95
N TYR A 515 -29.29 1.22 -15.53
CA TYR A 515 -29.73 2.54 -15.93
C TYR A 515 -30.76 2.48 -17.06
N GLU A 516 -30.56 1.62 -18.05
CA GLU A 516 -31.43 1.47 -19.22
C GLU A 516 -31.63 -0.02 -19.58
N PRO A 517 -32.44 -0.76 -18.80
CA PRO A 517 -32.61 -2.22 -18.96
C PRO A 517 -33.24 -2.64 -20.29
N SER A 518 -33.94 -1.73 -20.96
CA SER A 518 -34.44 -1.90 -22.33
C SER A 518 -34.34 -0.55 -23.07
N PRO A 519 -34.29 -0.54 -24.42
CA PRO A 519 -34.07 0.70 -25.18
C PRO A 519 -35.05 1.82 -24.77
N GLY A 520 -34.50 2.96 -24.32
CA GLY A 520 -35.26 4.13 -23.88
C GLY A 520 -35.86 4.05 -22.47
N ALA A 521 -35.74 2.93 -21.77
CA ALA A 521 -36.37 2.73 -20.45
C ALA A 521 -35.48 3.20 -19.28
N TYR A 522 -35.01 4.46 -19.30
CA TYR A 522 -34.05 4.98 -18.32
C TYR A 522 -34.64 5.92 -17.26
N GLN A 523 -35.87 6.42 -17.45
CA GLN A 523 -36.43 7.49 -16.61
C GLN A 523 -36.47 7.15 -15.12
N SER A 524 -36.84 5.91 -14.76
CA SER A 524 -36.90 5.47 -13.36
C SER A 524 -35.53 5.57 -12.67
N ARG A 525 -34.45 5.20 -13.37
CA ARG A 525 -33.09 5.31 -12.81
C ARG A 525 -32.56 6.73 -12.80
N LEU A 526 -32.90 7.54 -13.81
CA LEU A 526 -32.63 8.97 -13.78
C LEU A 526 -33.26 9.61 -12.53
N ASP A 527 -34.54 9.36 -12.27
CA ASP A 527 -35.25 9.89 -11.10
C ASP A 527 -34.61 9.42 -9.79
N TYR A 528 -34.22 8.13 -9.71
CA TYR A 528 -33.53 7.57 -8.55
C TYR A 528 -32.20 8.29 -8.27
N LEU A 529 -31.35 8.46 -9.29
CA LEU A 529 -30.06 9.14 -9.15
C LEU A 529 -30.21 10.63 -8.81
N MET A 530 -31.21 11.30 -9.39
CA MET A 530 -31.50 12.71 -9.08
C MET A 530 -31.97 12.87 -7.64
N ASN A 531 -32.91 12.03 -7.19
CA ASN A 531 -33.52 12.12 -5.88
C ASN A 531 -32.59 11.69 -4.74
N ASN A 532 -31.73 10.70 -4.99
CA ASN A 532 -30.87 10.13 -3.96
C ASN A 532 -29.46 10.70 -4.06
N HIS A 533 -28.73 10.45 -5.15
CA HIS A 533 -27.31 10.82 -5.26
C HIS A 533 -27.10 12.32 -5.45
N VAL A 534 -27.77 12.95 -6.41
CA VAL A 534 -27.59 14.38 -6.71
C VAL A 534 -28.12 15.25 -5.56
N ASN A 535 -29.35 15.03 -5.11
CA ASN A 535 -29.92 15.82 -4.02
C ASN A 535 -29.17 15.64 -2.71
N PHE A 536 -28.75 14.42 -2.35
CA PHE A 536 -27.89 14.22 -1.17
C PHE A 536 -26.56 14.96 -1.31
N SER A 537 -25.96 14.92 -2.50
CA SER A 537 -24.69 15.60 -2.74
C SER A 537 -24.81 17.11 -2.52
N ILE A 538 -25.84 17.73 -3.13
CA ILE A 538 -26.11 19.16 -2.96
C ILE A 538 -26.44 19.50 -1.50
N ALA A 539 -27.31 18.73 -0.85
CA ALA A 539 -27.77 19.02 0.50
C ALA A 539 -26.65 18.93 1.56
N ASN A 540 -25.59 18.17 1.28
CA ASN A 540 -24.52 17.89 2.23
C ASN A 540 -23.15 18.45 1.80
N ASP A 541 -23.11 19.24 0.71
CA ASP A 541 -21.85 19.77 0.15
C ASP A 541 -20.85 18.66 -0.21
N PHE A 542 -21.40 17.55 -0.71
CA PHE A 542 -20.66 16.37 -1.16
C PHE A 542 -20.31 16.51 -2.63
N VAL A 543 -19.09 16.11 -3.00
CA VAL A 543 -18.71 15.93 -4.39
C VAL A 543 -19.36 14.66 -4.92
N LEU A 544 -20.28 14.80 -5.87
CA LEU A 544 -20.77 13.66 -6.65
C LEU A 544 -19.68 13.26 -7.64
N ALA A 545 -18.86 12.29 -7.25
CA ALA A 545 -17.54 12.07 -7.82
C ALA A 545 -17.56 11.69 -9.30
N ARG A 546 -18.24 10.59 -9.65
CA ARG A 546 -18.12 9.97 -10.98
C ARG A 546 -19.46 9.48 -11.52
N GLY A 547 -19.73 9.79 -12.78
CA GLY A 547 -20.72 9.06 -13.57
C GLY A 547 -20.15 7.69 -13.92
N HIS A 548 -20.33 6.73 -13.00
CA HIS A 548 -19.71 5.41 -13.05
C HIS A 548 -20.73 4.33 -13.46
N THR A 549 -20.74 3.86 -14.70
CA THR A 549 -19.91 4.26 -15.85
C THR A 549 -20.77 4.36 -17.10
N LEU A 550 -20.29 5.12 -18.09
CA LEU A 550 -20.95 5.20 -19.40
C LEU A 550 -20.85 3.86 -20.14
N GLU A 551 -19.69 3.20 -20.17
CA GLU A 551 -19.55 1.85 -20.73
C GLU A 551 -18.64 0.99 -19.87
N TRP A 552 -19.15 -0.19 -19.47
CA TRP A 552 -18.33 -1.24 -18.89
C TRP A 552 -18.29 -2.44 -19.81
N LEU A 553 -17.10 -2.80 -20.31
CA LEU A 553 -16.97 -3.81 -21.35
C LEU A 553 -17.09 -5.26 -20.89
N THR A 554 -17.19 -5.50 -19.58
CA THR A 554 -17.20 -6.85 -18.99
C THR A 554 -18.08 -7.86 -19.72
N ALA A 555 -17.58 -9.09 -19.82
CA ALA A 555 -18.30 -10.23 -20.37
C ALA A 555 -19.33 -10.82 -19.39
N ALA A 556 -19.41 -10.32 -18.15
CA ALA A 556 -20.36 -10.79 -17.15
C ALA A 556 -21.80 -10.86 -17.72
N PRO A 557 -22.58 -11.93 -17.44
CA PRO A 557 -23.86 -12.20 -18.11
C PRO A 557 -24.85 -11.03 -18.13
N HIS A 558 -24.87 -10.20 -17.09
CA HIS A 558 -25.73 -9.02 -17.01
C HIS A 558 -25.42 -7.95 -18.07
N PHE A 559 -24.14 -7.83 -18.47
CA PHE A 559 -23.66 -6.88 -19.47
C PHE A 559 -23.62 -7.50 -20.85
N SER A 560 -23.12 -8.73 -20.98
CA SER A 560 -23.06 -9.43 -22.27
C SER A 560 -24.44 -9.82 -22.81
N GLY A 561 -25.43 -10.07 -21.93
CA GLY A 561 -26.83 -10.30 -22.29
C GLY A 561 -27.65 -9.02 -22.52
N HIS A 562 -27.08 -7.84 -22.27
CA HIS A 562 -27.78 -6.57 -22.42
C HIS A 562 -28.16 -6.31 -23.89
N TRP A 563 -29.33 -5.70 -24.14
CA TRP A 563 -29.89 -5.47 -25.48
C TRP A 563 -28.95 -4.72 -26.41
N SER A 564 -28.08 -3.85 -25.87
CA SER A 564 -27.12 -3.07 -26.65
C SER A 564 -26.10 -3.95 -27.40
N ARG A 565 -25.85 -5.17 -26.92
CA ARG A 565 -24.89 -6.13 -27.52
C ARG A 565 -25.53 -7.24 -28.35
N GLN A 566 -26.86 -7.29 -28.47
CA GLN A 566 -27.55 -8.42 -29.10
C GLN A 566 -27.76 -8.29 -30.62
N ASN A 567 -27.59 -7.08 -31.18
CA ASN A 567 -27.95 -6.81 -32.59
C ASN A 567 -26.74 -6.44 -33.47
N GLY A 568 -25.55 -6.91 -33.09
CA GLY A 568 -24.31 -6.72 -33.84
C GLY A 568 -23.60 -5.38 -33.59
N CYS A 569 -22.43 -5.25 -34.20
CA CYS A 569 -21.44 -4.21 -33.92
C CYS A 569 -21.93 -2.78 -34.27
N ASP A 570 -22.57 -2.58 -35.42
CA ASP A 570 -23.06 -1.26 -35.83
C ASP A 570 -24.19 -0.76 -34.94
N PHE A 571 -25.08 -1.67 -34.53
CA PHE A 571 -26.15 -1.36 -33.59
C PHE A 571 -25.57 -0.94 -32.24
N TYR A 572 -24.64 -1.73 -31.69
CA TYR A 572 -23.97 -1.40 -30.43
C TYR A 572 -23.31 -0.03 -30.47
N ARG A 573 -22.56 0.27 -31.53
CA ARG A 573 -21.90 1.58 -31.70
C ARG A 573 -22.89 2.74 -31.69
N ASN A 574 -24.03 2.59 -32.37
CA ASN A 574 -25.06 3.62 -32.39
C ASN A 574 -25.74 3.77 -31.02
N ALA A 575 -26.10 2.66 -30.38
CA ALA A 575 -26.68 2.66 -29.04
C ALA A 575 -25.74 3.31 -28.01
N LEU A 576 -24.43 3.02 -28.09
CA LEU A 576 -23.44 3.60 -27.19
C LEU A 576 -23.30 5.11 -27.41
N ARG A 577 -23.32 5.57 -28.67
CA ARG A 577 -23.35 7.01 -28.98
C ARG A 577 -24.55 7.70 -28.37
N GLU A 578 -25.74 7.11 -28.52
CA GLU A 578 -26.98 7.65 -27.98
C GLU A 578 -26.94 7.74 -26.46
N ARG A 579 -26.51 6.69 -25.77
CA ARG A 579 -26.29 6.69 -24.32
C ARG A 579 -25.30 7.76 -23.88
N ILE A 580 -24.09 7.76 -24.43
CA ILE A 580 -23.05 8.73 -24.01
C ILE A 580 -23.57 10.15 -24.17
N THR A 581 -24.19 10.46 -25.31
CA THR A 581 -24.72 11.80 -25.59
C THR A 581 -25.83 12.17 -24.61
N ARG A 582 -26.79 11.27 -24.40
CA ARG A 582 -27.96 11.52 -23.55
C ARG A 582 -27.57 11.70 -22.08
N GLU A 583 -26.77 10.79 -21.52
CA GLU A 583 -26.47 10.76 -20.08
C GLU A 583 -25.57 11.94 -19.70
N VAL A 584 -24.55 12.22 -20.51
CA VAL A 584 -23.67 13.37 -20.26
C VAL A 584 -24.46 14.69 -20.38
N THR A 585 -25.43 14.77 -21.30
CA THR A 585 -26.32 15.94 -21.40
C THR A 585 -27.23 16.08 -20.16
N LEU A 586 -27.87 15.00 -19.72
CA LEU A 586 -28.81 15.00 -18.59
C LEU A 586 -28.12 15.33 -17.26
N PHE A 587 -26.87 14.90 -17.10
CA PHE A 587 -26.08 15.11 -15.88
C PHE A 587 -25.01 16.20 -16.04
N ARG A 588 -25.12 17.06 -17.05
CA ARG A 588 -24.21 18.19 -17.30
C ARG A 588 -23.96 19.01 -16.03
N GLY A 589 -22.69 19.17 -15.67
CA GLY A 589 -22.25 19.89 -14.47
C GLY A 589 -22.64 19.28 -13.12
N LYS A 590 -23.16 18.04 -13.07
CA LYS A 590 -23.55 17.35 -11.82
C LYS A 590 -22.46 16.43 -11.29
N PHE A 591 -21.94 15.56 -12.16
CA PHE A 591 -20.80 14.71 -11.83
C PHE A 591 -19.51 15.50 -11.94
N HIS A 592 -18.59 15.28 -11.00
CA HIS A 592 -17.25 15.86 -11.05
C HIS A 592 -16.44 15.29 -12.24
N SER A 593 -16.58 14.00 -12.54
CA SER A 593 -16.02 13.37 -13.74
C SER A 593 -16.90 12.22 -14.26
N TYR A 594 -16.58 11.70 -15.46
CA TYR A 594 -17.20 10.48 -16.02
C TYR A 594 -16.14 9.43 -16.29
N ASP A 595 -16.42 8.18 -15.92
CA ASP A 595 -15.71 7.06 -16.52
C ASP A 595 -16.39 6.76 -17.84
N VAL A 596 -15.76 7.19 -18.93
CA VAL A 596 -16.30 6.97 -20.28
C VAL A 596 -16.24 5.48 -20.61
N PHE A 597 -15.13 4.84 -20.26
CA PHE A 597 -14.94 3.39 -20.36
C PHE A 597 -14.35 2.84 -19.06
N ASN A 598 -14.91 1.73 -18.61
CA ASN A 598 -14.43 0.93 -17.47
C ASN A 598 -13.80 -0.37 -17.96
N GLU A 599 -12.64 -0.72 -17.40
CA GLU A 599 -11.94 -2.00 -17.55
C GLU A 599 -11.50 -2.33 -18.99
N ILE A 600 -11.12 -1.30 -19.74
CA ILE A 600 -10.74 -1.41 -21.15
C ILE A 600 -9.46 -2.21 -21.40
N VAL A 601 -8.55 -2.27 -20.43
CA VAL A 601 -7.31 -3.04 -20.51
C VAL A 601 -7.60 -4.54 -20.46
N HIS A 602 -8.67 -4.94 -19.77
CA HIS A 602 -8.93 -6.34 -19.43
C HIS A 602 -10.15 -6.93 -20.14
N GLU A 603 -11.22 -6.15 -20.31
CA GLU A 603 -12.56 -6.69 -20.61
C GLU A 603 -13.05 -6.37 -22.03
N ARG A 604 -12.16 -5.97 -22.94
CA ARG A 604 -12.54 -5.42 -24.26
C ARG A 604 -12.83 -6.47 -25.36
N ASP A 605 -13.05 -7.73 -25.01
CA ASP A 605 -13.16 -8.83 -25.98
C ASP A 605 -14.28 -8.60 -27.00
N PHE A 606 -15.45 -8.16 -26.53
CA PHE A 606 -16.61 -7.91 -27.40
C PHE A 606 -16.30 -6.88 -28.49
N VAL A 607 -15.75 -5.72 -28.13
CA VAL A 607 -15.43 -4.66 -29.11
C VAL A 607 -14.21 -5.02 -29.97
N SER A 608 -13.31 -5.87 -29.47
CA SER A 608 -12.18 -6.39 -30.24
C SER A 608 -12.63 -7.40 -31.30
N GLY A 609 -13.71 -8.15 -31.03
CA GLY A 609 -14.36 -9.04 -31.99
C GLY A 609 -15.16 -8.32 -33.08
N CYS A 610 -15.40 -7.01 -32.94
CA CYS A 610 -16.10 -6.21 -33.94
C CYS A 610 -15.13 -5.68 -35.01
N PRO A 611 -15.26 -6.08 -36.30
CA PRO A 611 -14.33 -5.68 -37.34
C PRO A 611 -14.19 -4.15 -37.46
N GLY A 612 -12.97 -3.63 -37.31
CA GLY A 612 -12.65 -2.21 -37.46
C GLY A 612 -13.12 -1.31 -36.30
N MET A 613 -13.68 -1.88 -35.22
CA MET A 613 -14.21 -1.08 -34.10
C MET A 613 -13.13 -0.60 -33.14
N TRP A 614 -12.14 -1.45 -32.85
CA TRP A 614 -11.04 -1.12 -31.94
C TRP A 614 -9.85 -0.49 -32.68
N PRO A 615 -9.23 0.60 -32.18
CA PRO A 615 -9.55 1.38 -30.97
C PRO A 615 -10.53 2.55 -31.23
N ALA A 616 -11.11 2.69 -32.42
CA ALA A 616 -11.92 3.85 -32.80
C ALA A 616 -13.11 4.13 -31.84
N ILE A 617 -13.77 3.09 -31.33
CA ILE A 617 -14.90 3.24 -30.39
C ILE A 617 -14.50 3.96 -29.10
N LEU A 618 -13.29 3.73 -28.60
CA LEU A 618 -12.76 4.42 -27.43
C LEU A 618 -12.63 5.92 -27.72
N HIS A 619 -12.00 6.27 -28.84
CA HIS A 619 -11.80 7.68 -29.23
C HIS A 619 -13.12 8.40 -29.43
N ASP A 620 -14.07 7.73 -30.08
CA ASP A 620 -15.37 8.31 -30.38
C ASP A 620 -16.23 8.48 -29.13
N GLY A 621 -16.22 7.54 -28.19
CA GLY A 621 -16.93 7.69 -26.92
C GLY A 621 -16.51 8.94 -26.15
N PHE A 622 -15.20 9.20 -26.07
CA PHE A 622 -14.69 10.44 -25.45
C PHE A 622 -15.09 11.70 -26.23
N ARG A 623 -15.08 11.66 -27.56
CA ARG A 623 -15.52 12.80 -28.40
C ARG A 623 -17.02 13.06 -28.28
N TRP A 624 -17.85 12.02 -28.18
CA TRP A 624 -19.28 12.17 -27.96
C TRP A 624 -19.57 12.78 -26.58
N ALA A 625 -18.87 12.33 -25.54
CA ALA A 625 -19.00 12.90 -24.20
C ALA A 625 -18.58 14.37 -24.17
N ALA A 626 -17.43 14.72 -24.75
CA ALA A 626 -16.97 16.11 -24.81
C ALA A 626 -17.88 17.01 -25.66
N ALA A 627 -18.53 16.47 -26.69
CA ALA A 627 -19.51 17.21 -27.47
C ALA A 627 -20.80 17.50 -26.68
N ALA A 628 -21.20 16.57 -25.80
CA ALA A 628 -22.38 16.72 -24.94
C ALA A 628 -22.14 17.68 -23.76
N ASP A 629 -20.96 17.62 -23.15
CA ASP A 629 -20.52 18.55 -22.10
C ASP A 629 -19.03 18.89 -22.25
N PRO A 630 -18.69 20.04 -22.86
CA PRO A 630 -17.31 20.45 -23.07
C PRO A 630 -16.50 20.70 -21.79
N ASP A 631 -17.20 20.91 -20.66
CA ASP A 631 -16.57 21.15 -19.36
C ASP A 631 -16.42 19.85 -18.55
N ALA A 632 -16.93 18.71 -19.06
CA ALA A 632 -16.87 17.44 -18.37
C ALA A 632 -15.44 16.90 -18.31
N ARG A 633 -15.08 16.40 -17.13
CA ARG A 633 -13.82 15.71 -16.91
C ARG A 633 -13.98 14.24 -17.28
N LEU A 634 -13.30 13.82 -18.35
CA LEU A 634 -13.45 12.49 -18.96
C LEU A 634 -12.29 11.57 -18.60
N CYS A 635 -12.59 10.44 -17.97
CA CYS A 635 -11.60 9.47 -17.49
C CYS A 635 -11.78 8.08 -18.14
N ILE A 636 -10.68 7.32 -18.21
CA ILE A 636 -10.71 5.85 -18.25
C ILE A 636 -10.59 5.35 -16.81
N ASN A 637 -11.31 4.29 -16.43
CA ASN A 637 -11.17 3.66 -15.11
C ASN A 637 -10.86 2.17 -15.23
N ASP A 638 -9.88 1.67 -14.49
CA ASP A 638 -9.42 0.29 -14.66
C ASP A 638 -8.65 -0.24 -13.42
N TYR A 639 -8.50 -1.57 -13.30
CA TYR A 639 -7.77 -2.24 -12.21
C TYR A 639 -6.37 -2.72 -12.62
N GLY A 640 -5.49 -3.06 -11.66
CA GLY A 640 -4.17 -3.63 -11.99
C GLY A 640 -3.05 -2.61 -12.21
N MET A 641 -3.36 -1.32 -12.36
CA MET A 641 -2.35 -0.26 -12.62
C MET A 641 -1.31 -0.09 -11.52
N ILE A 642 -1.71 -0.29 -10.26
CA ILE A 642 -0.82 -0.16 -9.09
C ILE A 642 -0.66 -1.47 -8.31
N THR A 643 -1.43 -2.49 -8.67
CA THR A 643 -1.46 -3.81 -8.02
C THR A 643 -0.88 -4.92 -8.90
N ARG A 644 -0.66 -4.63 -10.18
CA ARG A 644 -0.06 -5.50 -11.21
C ARG A 644 0.78 -4.64 -12.17
N ASP A 645 1.18 -5.25 -13.29
CA ASP A 645 1.99 -4.65 -14.34
C ASP A 645 1.16 -4.17 -15.55
N ASP A 646 -0.09 -3.76 -15.33
CA ASP A 646 -1.02 -3.37 -16.40
C ASP A 646 -0.88 -1.89 -16.82
N TRP A 647 -0.18 -1.08 -16.03
CA TRP A 647 0.07 0.33 -16.30
C TRP A 647 0.75 0.63 -17.66
N PRO A 648 1.65 -0.18 -18.24
CA PRO A 648 2.25 0.12 -19.53
C PRO A 648 1.20 0.11 -20.65
N THR A 649 0.23 -0.82 -20.57
CA THR A 649 -0.89 -0.88 -21.52
C THR A 649 -1.75 0.38 -21.41
N MET A 650 -2.03 0.83 -20.19
CA MET A 650 -2.75 2.10 -19.96
C MET A 650 -1.97 3.30 -20.52
N VAL A 651 -0.66 3.38 -20.27
CA VAL A 651 0.21 4.44 -20.82
C VAL A 651 0.15 4.48 -22.34
N GLN A 652 0.31 3.34 -23.01
CA GLN A 652 0.23 3.25 -24.47
C GLN A 652 -1.15 3.68 -25.00
N LEU A 653 -2.23 3.27 -24.31
CA LEU A 653 -3.59 3.63 -24.69
C LEU A 653 -3.81 5.14 -24.61
N VAL A 654 -3.44 5.76 -23.48
CA VAL A 654 -3.58 7.20 -23.27
C VAL A 654 -2.70 8.00 -24.25
N GLN A 655 -1.46 7.59 -24.49
CA GLN A 655 -0.59 8.23 -25.48
C GLN A 655 -1.19 8.18 -26.90
N GLY A 656 -1.76 7.04 -27.29
CA GLY A 656 -2.45 6.89 -28.57
C GLY A 656 -3.66 7.83 -28.68
N MET A 657 -4.43 7.98 -27.60
CA MET A 657 -5.55 8.93 -27.52
C MET A 657 -5.09 10.38 -27.61
N GLN A 658 -4.04 10.76 -26.88
CA GLN A 658 -3.45 12.10 -26.92
C GLN A 658 -2.92 12.44 -28.32
N ALA A 659 -2.20 11.51 -28.96
CA ALA A 659 -1.73 11.67 -30.34
C ALA A 659 -2.88 11.83 -31.35
N ALA A 660 -4.03 11.21 -31.07
CA ALA A 660 -5.26 11.34 -31.87
C ALA A 660 -6.14 12.54 -31.46
N ASN A 661 -5.66 13.45 -30.61
CA ASN A 661 -6.38 14.61 -30.07
C ASN A 661 -7.74 14.23 -29.46
N VAL A 662 -7.79 13.13 -28.71
CA VAL A 662 -8.99 12.71 -27.97
C VAL A 662 -9.02 13.43 -26.61
N PRO A 663 -10.18 13.95 -26.17
CA PRO A 663 -10.29 14.75 -24.94
C PRO A 663 -10.27 13.88 -23.68
N ILE A 664 -9.15 13.25 -23.39
CA ILE A 664 -8.90 12.49 -22.15
C ILE A 664 -8.25 13.38 -21.10
N HIS A 665 -8.78 13.33 -19.87
CA HIS A 665 -8.37 14.23 -18.80
C HIS A 665 -7.78 13.52 -17.58
N CYS A 666 -8.11 12.25 -17.39
CA CYS A 666 -7.80 11.50 -16.18
C CYS A 666 -7.78 9.99 -16.37
N VAL A 667 -7.10 9.31 -15.45
CA VAL A 667 -7.18 7.86 -15.26
C VAL A 667 -7.63 7.57 -13.83
N GLY A 668 -8.71 6.80 -13.71
CA GLY A 668 -9.16 6.16 -12.48
C GLY A 668 -8.42 4.85 -12.27
N ILE A 669 -7.88 4.68 -11.08
CA ILE A 669 -7.15 3.50 -10.62
C ILE A 669 -8.05 2.85 -9.57
N GLN A 670 -8.69 1.73 -9.90
CA GLN A 670 -9.65 1.08 -9.00
C GLN A 670 -9.03 0.80 -7.63
N GLY A 671 -7.84 0.20 -7.59
CA GLY A 671 -7.09 0.08 -6.33
C GLY A 671 -7.59 -1.05 -5.41
N TYR A 672 -8.22 -2.09 -5.96
CA TYR A 672 -8.47 -3.33 -5.21
C TYR A 672 -7.15 -4.02 -4.86
N VAL A 673 -6.87 -4.15 -3.56
CA VAL A 673 -5.60 -4.71 -3.05
C VAL A 673 -5.85 -6.05 -2.37
N GLY A 674 -5.21 -7.10 -2.88
CA GLY A 674 -5.21 -8.44 -2.29
C GLY A 674 -4.10 -8.62 -1.27
N THR A 675 -4.34 -9.37 -0.19
CA THR A 675 -3.30 -9.63 0.85
C THR A 675 -2.19 -10.58 0.37
N GLN A 676 -2.47 -11.46 -0.58
CA GLN A 676 -1.52 -12.47 -1.08
C GLN A 676 -0.36 -11.85 -1.87
N ASN A 677 -0.64 -10.75 -2.59
CA ASN A 677 0.34 -10.01 -3.40
C ASN A 677 0.20 -8.51 -3.10
N ARG A 678 0.43 -8.14 -1.84
CA ARG A 678 0.25 -6.77 -1.35
C ARG A 678 1.31 -5.84 -1.95
N PRO A 679 0.94 -4.88 -2.82
CA PRO A 679 1.89 -3.91 -3.35
C PRO A 679 2.34 -2.94 -2.26
N THR A 680 3.64 -2.71 -2.14
CA THR A 680 4.17 -1.67 -1.22
C THR A 680 3.97 -0.28 -1.83
N PRO A 681 3.95 0.80 -1.03
CA PRO A 681 3.98 2.16 -1.56
C PRO A 681 5.14 2.41 -2.55
N ALA A 682 6.32 1.83 -2.32
CA ALA A 682 7.48 1.94 -3.22
C ALA A 682 7.21 1.27 -4.58
N TYR A 683 6.54 0.11 -4.56
CA TYR A 683 6.08 -0.57 -5.76
C TYR A 683 5.04 0.27 -6.53
N MET A 684 4.05 0.83 -5.82
CA MET A 684 3.04 1.69 -6.45
C MET A 684 3.62 2.98 -7.03
N LYS A 685 4.63 3.58 -6.36
CA LYS A 685 5.23 4.86 -6.74
C LYS A 685 5.68 4.88 -8.20
N SER A 686 6.47 3.91 -8.64
CA SER A 686 6.98 3.88 -10.03
C SER A 686 5.86 3.82 -11.08
N ARG A 687 4.76 3.15 -10.77
CA ARG A 687 3.57 3.00 -11.64
C ARG A 687 2.79 4.30 -11.70
N LEU A 688 2.59 4.94 -10.54
CA LEU A 688 2.01 6.27 -10.43
C LEU A 688 2.87 7.32 -11.13
N ASP A 689 4.20 7.23 -11.06
CA ASP A 689 5.14 8.13 -11.75
C ASP A 689 4.98 8.00 -13.27
N ALA A 690 4.90 6.76 -13.79
CA ALA A 690 4.69 6.51 -15.21
C ALA A 690 3.32 7.02 -15.72
N LEU A 691 2.26 6.81 -14.95
CA LEU A 691 0.93 7.34 -15.29
C LEU A 691 0.89 8.88 -15.18
N SER A 692 1.57 9.45 -14.18
CA SER A 692 1.65 10.90 -13.97
C SER A 692 2.41 11.61 -15.09
N ALA A 693 3.38 10.94 -15.71
CA ALA A 693 4.15 11.47 -16.84
C ALA A 693 3.29 11.74 -18.09
N LEU A 694 2.06 11.19 -18.15
CA LEU A 694 1.08 11.48 -19.21
C LEU A 694 0.49 12.89 -19.11
N GLY A 695 0.71 13.60 -18.00
CA GLY A 695 0.17 14.96 -17.79
C GLY A 695 -1.34 15.00 -17.54
N ILE A 696 -1.92 13.90 -17.05
CA ILE A 696 -3.34 13.78 -16.69
C ILE A 696 -3.48 13.57 -15.17
N ASP A 697 -4.67 13.84 -14.62
CA ASP A 697 -4.90 13.57 -13.20
C ASP A 697 -5.19 12.09 -12.94
N LEU A 698 -4.82 11.64 -11.74
CA LEU A 698 -5.07 10.30 -11.26
C LEU A 698 -6.11 10.33 -10.13
N TYR A 699 -6.98 9.33 -10.08
CA TYR A 699 -7.92 9.13 -8.98
C TYR A 699 -7.80 7.71 -8.46
N ILE A 700 -7.78 7.52 -7.15
CA ILE A 700 -8.02 6.19 -6.57
C ILE A 700 -9.53 6.04 -6.45
N THR A 701 -10.11 5.13 -7.22
CA THR A 701 -11.54 5.20 -7.56
C THR A 701 -12.40 4.17 -6.86
N GLU A 702 -11.84 3.04 -6.45
CA GLU A 702 -12.60 1.88 -5.96
C GLU A 702 -11.82 1.07 -4.92
N TYR A 703 -10.96 1.70 -4.12
CA TYR A 703 -10.03 0.92 -3.32
C TYR A 703 -10.81 0.11 -2.29
N ASN A 704 -10.42 -1.14 -2.13
CA ASN A 704 -10.93 -2.03 -1.09
C ASN A 704 -9.95 -3.20 -0.90
N PHE A 705 -10.07 -3.91 0.22
CA PHE A 705 -9.13 -4.98 0.60
C PHE A 705 -9.80 -6.34 0.54
N TRP A 706 -9.10 -7.33 -0.02
CA TRP A 706 -9.57 -8.72 -0.06
C TRP A 706 -8.44 -9.72 0.21
N THR A 707 -8.81 -10.92 0.62
CA THR A 707 -7.88 -12.01 0.97
C THR A 707 -8.04 -13.20 0.04
N SER A 708 -9.26 -13.58 -0.29
CA SER A 708 -9.56 -14.72 -1.15
C SER A 708 -10.67 -14.37 -2.14
N TYR A 709 -10.62 -15.01 -3.31
CA TYR A 709 -11.58 -14.83 -4.39
C TYR A 709 -12.31 -16.16 -4.60
N GLY A 710 -13.44 -16.32 -3.91
CA GLY A 710 -14.34 -17.46 -4.09
C GLY A 710 -15.38 -17.17 -5.18
N SER A 711 -16.64 -17.56 -4.93
CA SER A 711 -17.77 -17.05 -5.73
C SER A 711 -17.97 -15.53 -5.53
N GLU A 712 -17.58 -15.03 -4.36
CA GLU A 712 -17.54 -13.61 -4.01
C GLU A 712 -16.20 -13.33 -3.29
N PRO A 713 -15.60 -12.14 -3.46
CA PRO A 713 -14.42 -11.77 -2.72
C PRO A 713 -14.72 -11.55 -1.22
N VAL A 714 -13.76 -11.91 -0.37
CA VAL A 714 -13.88 -11.74 1.08
C VAL A 714 -12.59 -11.18 1.68
N TRP A 715 -12.76 -10.34 2.70
CA TRP A 715 -11.71 -9.93 3.61
C TRP A 715 -11.66 -10.89 4.82
N GLU A 716 -10.53 -11.58 4.98
CA GLU A 716 -10.28 -12.52 6.09
C GLU A 716 -9.10 -12.10 6.96
N GLY A 717 -8.46 -10.96 6.65
CA GLY A 717 -7.43 -10.37 7.51
C GLY A 717 -8.00 -9.84 8.83
N SER A 718 -7.13 -9.66 9.82
CA SER A 718 -7.56 -9.08 11.10
C SER A 718 -7.99 -7.61 10.95
N GLU A 719 -8.80 -7.11 11.88
CA GLU A 719 -9.20 -5.69 11.87
C GLU A 719 -8.02 -4.75 12.07
N GLU A 720 -6.98 -5.18 12.79
CA GLU A 720 -5.71 -4.45 12.95
C GLU A 720 -4.96 -4.35 11.64
N LEU A 721 -4.90 -5.43 10.85
CA LEU A 721 -4.30 -5.39 9.53
C LEU A 721 -5.10 -4.47 8.59
N GLN A 722 -6.44 -4.56 8.60
CA GLN A 722 -7.29 -3.70 7.78
C GLN A 722 -7.06 -2.22 8.13
N ALA A 723 -7.01 -1.89 9.42
CA ALA A 723 -6.74 -0.55 9.91
C ALA A 723 -5.35 -0.05 9.51
N ALA A 724 -4.31 -0.87 9.64
CA ALA A 724 -2.95 -0.53 9.24
C ALA A 724 -2.82 -0.29 7.72
N LEU A 725 -3.53 -1.08 6.92
CA LEU A 725 -3.60 -0.91 5.46
C LEU A 725 -4.29 0.41 5.06
N HIS A 726 -5.41 0.74 5.73
CA HIS A 726 -6.06 2.02 5.54
C HIS A 726 -5.10 3.18 5.87
N ASP A 727 -4.39 3.11 7.01
CA ASP A 727 -3.43 4.16 7.39
C ASP A 727 -2.31 4.33 6.36
N GLU A 728 -1.62 3.25 5.98
CA GLU A 728 -0.50 3.30 5.06
C GLU A 728 -0.90 3.86 3.69
N TYR A 729 -1.94 3.30 3.07
CA TYR A 729 -2.30 3.67 1.70
C TYR A 729 -2.99 5.03 1.61
N GLN A 730 -3.84 5.39 2.58
CA GLN A 730 -4.43 6.73 2.61
C GLN A 730 -3.34 7.79 2.72
N ARG A 731 -2.37 7.63 3.62
CA ARG A 731 -1.22 8.55 3.75
C ARG A 731 -0.44 8.65 2.45
N PHE A 732 -0.10 7.51 1.85
CA PHE A 732 0.68 7.50 0.62
C PHE A 732 -0.06 8.19 -0.53
N TRP A 733 -1.31 7.78 -0.81
CA TRP A 733 -2.10 8.35 -1.90
C TRP A 733 -2.46 9.82 -1.66
N PHE A 734 -2.81 10.20 -0.43
CA PHE A 734 -3.06 11.59 -0.08
C PHE A 734 -1.78 12.43 -0.21
N SER A 735 -0.59 11.89 0.08
CA SER A 735 0.67 12.63 -0.14
C SER A 735 1.05 12.81 -1.61
N TYR A 736 0.52 11.98 -2.52
CA TYR A 736 0.95 11.95 -3.91
C TYR A 736 0.29 13.06 -4.75
N PRO A 737 1.04 14.02 -5.33
CA PRO A 737 0.46 15.28 -5.83
C PRO A 737 -0.51 15.13 -7.02
N GLN A 738 -0.33 14.13 -7.88
CA GLN A 738 -1.18 13.88 -9.04
C GLN A 738 -2.45 13.09 -8.70
N ILE A 739 -2.52 12.46 -7.52
CA ILE A 739 -3.77 11.87 -7.04
C ILE A 739 -4.67 13.02 -6.56
N LYS A 740 -5.88 13.09 -7.13
CA LYS A 740 -6.85 14.16 -6.91
C LYS A 740 -8.11 13.72 -6.18
N GLY A 741 -8.22 12.45 -5.78
CA GLY A 741 -9.32 11.94 -4.97
C GLY A 741 -9.12 10.47 -4.62
N ILE A 742 -9.76 10.04 -3.53
CA ILE A 742 -9.71 8.66 -3.03
C ILE A 742 -11.12 8.19 -2.67
N MET A 743 -11.56 7.07 -3.23
CA MET A 743 -12.90 6.52 -3.05
C MET A 743 -12.84 5.06 -2.58
N LEU A 744 -13.41 4.79 -1.40
CA LEU A 744 -13.61 3.44 -0.87
C LEU A 744 -14.78 2.78 -1.59
N TRP A 745 -14.64 1.55 -2.06
CA TRP A 745 -15.76 0.87 -2.70
C TRP A 745 -16.69 0.18 -1.69
N GLY A 746 -17.45 0.99 -0.95
CA GLY A 746 -18.44 0.54 0.03
C GLY A 746 -17.91 0.50 1.47
N PHE A 747 -18.42 1.39 2.33
CA PHE A 747 -17.98 1.48 3.73
C PHE A 747 -18.73 0.56 4.71
N TYR A 748 -19.80 -0.11 4.28
CA TYR A 748 -20.69 -0.89 5.14
C TYR A 748 -20.79 -2.34 4.67
N ASP A 749 -20.50 -3.30 5.55
CA ASP A 749 -20.40 -4.73 5.19
C ASP A 749 -21.68 -5.32 4.60
N SER A 750 -22.87 -4.83 4.95
CA SER A 750 -24.14 -5.35 4.41
C SER A 750 -24.39 -4.97 2.96
N THR A 751 -23.69 -3.96 2.43
CA THR A 751 -23.84 -3.49 1.05
C THR A 751 -22.53 -3.53 0.27
N ASN A 752 -21.43 -3.98 0.87
CA ASN A 752 -20.15 -4.08 0.21
C ASN A 752 -20.04 -5.41 -0.54
N TRP A 753 -19.70 -5.35 -1.83
CA TRP A 753 -19.49 -6.53 -2.66
C TRP A 753 -18.30 -7.40 -2.21
N ILE A 754 -17.32 -6.81 -1.50
CA ILE A 754 -16.31 -7.55 -0.75
C ILE A 754 -16.82 -7.80 0.66
N ARG A 755 -17.13 -9.06 0.95
CA ARG A 755 -17.62 -9.46 2.27
C ARG A 755 -16.60 -9.09 3.34
N ASN A 756 -17.06 -8.46 4.43
CA ASN A 756 -16.24 -7.95 5.53
C ASN A 756 -15.23 -6.85 5.13
N GLY A 757 -15.28 -6.32 3.91
CA GLY A 757 -14.33 -5.30 3.42
C GLY A 757 -14.67 -3.87 3.86
N GLY A 758 -15.84 -3.62 4.45
CA GLY A 758 -16.27 -2.29 4.89
C GLY A 758 -15.59 -1.83 6.18
N LEU A 759 -15.79 -0.55 6.52
CA LEU A 759 -15.37 0.07 7.79
C LEU A 759 -16.30 -0.30 8.95
N TYR A 760 -17.56 -0.62 8.64
CA TYR A 760 -18.60 -0.97 9.60
C TYR A 760 -19.12 -2.38 9.34
N ARG A 761 -19.32 -3.12 10.44
CA ARG A 761 -19.91 -4.46 10.42
C ARG A 761 -21.37 -4.40 10.01
N ALA A 762 -21.95 -5.54 9.63
CA ALA A 762 -23.34 -5.65 9.17
C ALA A 762 -24.37 -5.11 10.17
N ASP A 763 -24.08 -5.15 11.48
CA ASP A 763 -24.93 -4.59 12.54
C ASP A 763 -24.78 -3.08 12.76
N GLY A 764 -23.92 -2.42 11.97
CA GLY A 764 -23.60 -0.99 12.08
C GLY A 764 -22.55 -0.65 13.13
N SER A 765 -21.96 -1.63 13.81
CA SER A 765 -20.86 -1.40 14.75
C SER A 765 -19.54 -1.06 14.01
N PRO A 766 -18.73 -0.10 14.52
CA PRO A 766 -17.48 0.28 13.88
C PRO A 766 -16.41 -0.81 14.05
N LYS A 767 -15.62 -1.04 13.00
CA LYS A 767 -14.32 -1.75 13.08
C LYS A 767 -13.22 -0.78 13.46
N LEU A 768 -12.03 -1.30 13.79
CA LEU A 768 -10.85 -0.44 14.01
C LEU A 768 -10.54 0.46 12.81
N ALA A 769 -10.75 -0.04 11.59
CA ALA A 769 -10.62 0.72 10.34
C ALA A 769 -11.46 2.01 10.33
N ALA A 770 -12.70 1.99 10.83
CA ALA A 770 -13.54 3.21 10.91
C ALA A 770 -12.90 4.27 11.81
N THR A 771 -12.35 3.86 12.96
CA THR A 771 -11.69 4.79 13.89
C THR A 771 -10.40 5.35 13.28
N THR A 772 -9.60 4.51 12.63
CA THR A 772 -8.37 4.95 11.93
C THR A 772 -8.67 5.99 10.86
N MET A 773 -9.68 5.74 10.02
CA MET A 773 -10.08 6.68 8.97
C MET A 773 -10.55 8.02 9.55
N LEU A 774 -11.33 8.02 10.65
CA LEU A 774 -11.74 9.26 11.31
C LEU A 774 -10.54 10.01 11.92
N ASN A 775 -9.61 9.30 12.54
CA ASN A 775 -8.44 9.93 13.12
C ASN A 775 -7.59 10.62 12.04
N LEU A 776 -7.41 10.00 10.87
CA LEU A 776 -6.72 10.62 9.75
C LEU A 776 -7.42 11.88 9.28
N TRP A 777 -8.69 11.77 8.86
CA TRP A 777 -9.38 12.85 8.15
C TRP A 777 -9.97 13.94 9.06
N ALA A 778 -10.41 13.59 10.28
CA ALA A 778 -11.07 14.54 11.18
C ALA A 778 -10.15 15.08 12.29
N VAL A 779 -9.03 14.41 12.58
CA VAL A 779 -8.10 14.81 13.66
C VAL A 779 -6.75 15.24 13.11
N GLU A 780 -6.04 14.34 12.43
CA GLU A 780 -4.67 14.61 11.96
C GLU A 780 -4.63 15.58 10.79
N TRP A 781 -5.46 15.35 9.78
CA TRP A 781 -5.56 16.20 8.59
C TRP A 781 -6.57 17.33 8.77
N ASN A 782 -6.65 17.90 9.97
CA ASN A 782 -7.55 18.99 10.28
C ASN A 782 -6.78 20.32 10.38
N THR A 783 -7.49 21.44 10.33
CA THR A 783 -6.96 22.75 10.67
C THR A 783 -7.96 23.51 11.52
N THR A 784 -7.52 23.90 12.71
CA THR A 784 -8.22 24.83 13.57
C THR A 784 -7.35 26.05 13.85
N VAL A 785 -7.99 27.21 13.98
CA VAL A 785 -7.34 28.46 14.37
C VAL A 785 -8.20 29.10 15.44
N ASP A 786 -7.61 29.32 16.61
CA ASP A 786 -8.28 29.99 17.72
C ASP A 786 -7.43 31.19 18.15
N ALA A 787 -8.02 32.37 18.17
CA ALA A 787 -7.35 33.60 18.56
C ALA A 787 -8.30 34.55 19.29
N ASN A 788 -7.78 35.22 20.32
CA ASN A 788 -8.51 36.19 21.12
C ASN A 788 -7.86 37.56 21.02
N ASN A 789 -8.67 38.63 21.13
CA ASN A 789 -8.22 40.02 21.06
C ASN A 789 -7.35 40.30 19.82
N VAL A 790 -7.86 39.88 18.66
CA VAL A 790 -7.21 39.99 17.36
C VAL A 790 -7.28 41.43 16.86
N ASN A 791 -6.12 42.09 16.76
CA ASN A 791 -6.01 43.42 16.15
C ASN A 791 -5.86 43.29 14.64
N LEU A 792 -6.85 43.76 13.88
CA LEU A 792 -6.79 43.76 12.42
C LEU A 792 -5.80 44.80 11.91
N SER A 793 -5.08 44.48 10.83
CA SER A 793 -4.20 45.43 10.16
C SER A 793 -4.98 46.60 9.53
N ALA A 794 -4.26 47.58 8.96
CA ALA A 794 -4.87 48.66 8.19
C ALA A 794 -5.67 48.14 6.97
N ASP A 795 -5.27 46.99 6.42
CA ASP A 795 -5.97 46.30 5.33
C ASP A 795 -7.04 45.32 5.84
N GLY A 796 -7.40 45.40 7.14
CA GLY A 796 -8.39 44.55 7.79
C GLY A 796 -7.98 43.08 7.85
N GLN A 797 -6.68 42.80 7.83
CA GLN A 797 -6.16 41.44 7.74
C GLN A 797 -5.66 40.88 9.07
N TYR A 798 -5.71 39.56 9.21
CA TYR A 798 -5.08 38.81 10.28
C TYR A 798 -4.58 37.44 9.80
N GLY A 799 -3.41 37.03 10.28
CA GLY A 799 -2.62 35.91 9.77
C GLY A 799 -1.14 36.28 9.61
N PRO A 800 -0.36 35.56 8.77
CA PRO A 800 -0.78 34.43 7.93
C PRO A 800 -0.99 33.13 8.73
N TYR A 801 -1.80 32.25 8.16
CA TYR A 801 -2.04 30.88 8.61
C TYR A 801 -1.60 29.90 7.54
N ARG A 802 -1.39 28.64 7.95
CA ARG A 802 -1.15 27.53 7.05
C ARG A 802 -2.11 26.40 7.38
N GLY A 803 -2.94 26.00 6.42
CA GLY A 803 -4.05 25.07 6.65
C GLY A 803 -4.36 24.20 5.46
N PHE A 804 -5.09 23.11 5.69
CA PHE A 804 -5.56 22.22 4.62
C PHE A 804 -6.54 22.93 3.68
N TYR A 805 -6.41 22.68 2.38
CA TYR A 805 -7.37 23.22 1.41
C TYR A 805 -8.77 22.66 1.66
N GLY A 806 -9.76 23.54 1.65
CA GLY A 806 -11.13 23.17 1.98
C GLY A 806 -12.02 24.31 2.43
N LYS A 807 -13.20 23.94 2.91
CA LYS A 807 -14.20 24.83 3.49
C LYS A 807 -13.95 24.96 4.99
N TYR A 808 -13.98 26.18 5.49
CA TYR A 808 -13.80 26.50 6.90
C TYR A 808 -15.04 27.19 7.45
N TYR A 809 -15.53 26.72 8.60
CA TYR A 809 -16.48 27.49 9.40
C TYR A 809 -15.72 28.52 10.24
N TYR A 810 -16.29 29.71 10.37
CA TYR A 810 -15.79 30.74 11.27
C TYR A 810 -16.84 31.11 12.32
N ASP A 811 -16.39 31.34 13.55
CA ASP A 811 -17.11 32.12 14.57
C ASP A 811 -16.23 33.33 14.93
N VAL A 812 -16.79 34.53 14.83
CA VAL A 812 -16.07 35.78 15.07
C VAL A 812 -16.90 36.68 15.95
N THR A 813 -16.29 37.24 16.99
CA THR A 813 -16.94 38.24 17.85
C THR A 813 -16.31 39.61 17.61
N LEU A 814 -17.10 40.57 17.12
CA LEU A 814 -16.70 41.96 16.88
C LEU A 814 -17.66 42.89 17.65
N ASN A 815 -17.11 43.76 18.49
CA ASN A 815 -17.89 44.71 19.31
C ASN A 815 -19.02 44.05 20.12
N GLY A 816 -18.75 42.85 20.67
CA GLY A 816 -19.71 42.08 21.46
C GLY A 816 -20.82 41.37 20.65
N LYS A 817 -20.78 41.46 19.31
CA LYS A 817 -21.70 40.74 18.43
C LYS A 817 -20.99 39.55 17.78
N ALA A 818 -21.61 38.38 17.86
CA ALA A 818 -21.13 37.16 17.21
C ALA A 818 -21.59 37.09 15.75
N TYR A 819 -20.69 36.59 14.90
CA TYR A 819 -20.87 36.36 13.48
C TYR A 819 -20.41 34.95 13.16
N THR A 820 -21.24 34.17 12.47
CA THR A 820 -20.90 32.82 12.05
C THR A 820 -21.12 32.65 10.56
N GLY A 821 -20.29 31.84 9.92
CA GLY A 821 -20.37 31.61 8.48
C GLY A 821 -19.31 30.65 8.01
N TYR A 822 -19.06 30.64 6.70
CA TYR A 822 -17.98 29.85 6.13
C TYR A 822 -17.19 30.63 5.09
N VAL A 823 -15.95 30.22 4.89
CA VAL A 823 -15.09 30.64 3.79
C VAL A 823 -14.44 29.40 3.16
N ARG A 824 -13.91 29.55 1.94
CA ARG A 824 -13.22 28.46 1.26
C ARG A 824 -11.78 28.87 0.98
N LEU A 825 -10.86 27.96 1.28
CA LEU A 825 -9.45 28.04 0.92
C LEU A 825 -9.21 27.04 -0.22
N PRO A 826 -9.32 27.47 -1.49
CA PRO A 826 -9.15 26.57 -2.62
C PRO A 826 -7.70 26.13 -2.77
N ALA A 827 -7.48 24.94 -3.34
CA ALA A 827 -6.13 24.50 -3.71
C ALA A 827 -5.45 25.50 -4.66
N SER A 828 -4.26 26.02 -4.31
CA SER A 828 -3.64 27.16 -5.01
C SER A 828 -2.22 26.94 -5.54
N ALA A 829 -1.79 25.68 -5.70
CA ALA A 829 -0.41 25.35 -6.09
C ALA A 829 0.66 26.07 -5.23
N GLY A 830 0.34 26.37 -3.96
CA GLY A 830 1.25 26.99 -3.00
C GLY A 830 1.25 28.52 -3.00
N ALA A 831 0.43 29.20 -3.81
CA ALA A 831 0.29 30.65 -3.72
C ALA A 831 -0.40 31.05 -2.41
N ALA A 832 0.14 32.04 -1.71
CA ALA A 832 -0.49 32.62 -0.53
C ALA A 832 -1.81 33.31 -0.91
N GLN A 833 -2.88 33.02 -0.18
CA GLN A 833 -4.23 33.49 -0.52
C GLN A 833 -4.76 34.50 0.49
N VAL A 834 -5.54 35.46 0.02
CA VAL A 834 -6.35 36.34 0.88
C VAL A 834 -7.78 35.85 0.81
N VAL A 835 -8.29 35.36 1.94
CA VAL A 835 -9.65 34.84 2.07
C VAL A 835 -10.51 35.90 2.74
N THR A 836 -11.51 36.40 2.02
CA THR A 836 -12.39 37.47 2.53
C THR A 836 -13.47 36.89 3.43
N VAL A 837 -13.61 37.44 4.64
CA VAL A 837 -14.67 37.16 5.61
C VAL A 837 -15.57 38.40 5.68
N ALA A 838 -16.83 38.24 5.34
CA ALA A 838 -17.84 39.29 5.48
C ALA A 838 -18.55 39.15 6.83
N LEU A 839 -18.49 40.19 7.66
CA LEU A 839 -19.15 40.28 8.97
C LEU A 839 -20.40 41.17 8.90
#